data_AF-A0A940DRK5-F1
#
_entry.id   AF-A0A940DRK5-F1
#
_cell.length_a   1.000
_cell.length_b   1.000
_cell.length_c   1.000
_cell.angle_alpha   90.00
_cell.angle_beta   90.00
_cell.angle_gamma   90.00
#
_symmetry.space_group_name_H-M   'P 1'
#
loop_
_entity.id
_entity.type
_entity.pdbx_description
1 polymer ?
#
loop_
_entity_poly.entity_id
_entity_poly.type
_entity_poly.pdbx_seq_one_letter_code
_entity_poly.pdbx_strand_id
1 'polypeptide(L)'
;MKRILTFSSLLFLWASACFSQEKTEYKAYLVSNAHFDSQWNWDVQRSISEYIPKTMDRNLFLLEKYPDYIFNFEGGIKYAWMKEYFPEKYDLVKKYIASGRWHVTGSTWDATDTNIPSPESFTRNILYGQHFYKEEFGVQGTDIFLPDCFGFGWTLPTVAAHSGLIGFSTQKLQWRNNPFYGDSKIPFEIGLWQGVDGSEIMLVADAHNYTSRWRYEDLSHNRNLVRYAEKSPIRTVYHYYGTGDTGGSPTIESVRALELGLEGDGPVRIISAESDRLYKDYLPFSDHPELPLWKDELLMDVHGTGCYTSQAAMKLYNRKNEMLADAAERNAVAADWLGTAEYPLEFLTEAWKRVIWHQFHDDLTGTSIPRAYEFSWNDELISLKQFAEVLTSSVGAVSMELDTDVKGTPVVIYNAAGFPVSDIVEVSVPFAGRKVSVYDANGKAVACNVLSSGEDGLTRLAFKASVPAVGYAVYEVRKGGRPAAGDQTVKVSGNTIENSVYKVVLDANGDICSITDKRCGRELVEEGKSVRLALFPHNPSYSWPAWEIMKSTVDSEPVSVTDSVEITVAECGPARGALRVSRKYGDSRFVQYIVLNEGDESDRIDIRNEVDWRSEDALLKAEFPLSVSNPEAVYDLGVGSKARGNNVLTAYEVYAQQWADLTDRDGSYGVSIMNDSKYGWDKPADNMLRLTLLHTPSTRGGYAYQAQQDLGHHVFTYSIAGHEGDFRSAGIVRKAEVLNQPLRAFIVPKHDGRLGRTFSFAQVTGGSVAMRALKHAEDTVGYVVRFYETDGLESQDAVVKFAADIAGAEELNGNEEYKGAASFRGNELHFNIGPFGMKTFLVRLEDHASGNVRPVESVPVELPYNVRTASYNAFRSDANFDGKGNSYAAELLPETIEYKGIEFEILDGTVENGVKCGKDTVSLPSGSYNRLYILAASTSRDTECSFYVDGTEYKAVVPYYSGFVGQWGHEGHTEGYLKPAEVAYVGTHRHSMIKNADLPYEYAYMFCIGLDIPEGAGTLVLPDNPQVVVFAASVASDSNNLAVPACDLLGVCLPEPEIGEAAGARKNLLSGKPVVEYTGQVNDSEKAEYAYDGDVATKWCDIGGAKPKYIVIDLQKDTEIKGWYVMHAGFEALDYIAEEYSLQVKADGDSEWKSVDTVYENTELETDRLLEQPVTARYVRLSLSKPDQSEGNVARVYEFMVY
;
A
#
# COMPACT_ATOMS: atom_id res chain seq x y z
N MET A 1 -48.58 -60.42 -46.67
CA MET A 1 -47.11 -60.32 -46.69
C MET A 1 -46.53 -58.90 -46.82
N LYS A 2 -47.33 -57.81 -46.75
CA LYS A 2 -46.83 -56.41 -46.75
C LYS A 2 -47.09 -55.61 -45.45
N ARG A 3 -47.59 -56.27 -44.39
CA ARG A 3 -47.83 -55.64 -43.06
C ARG A 3 -46.93 -56.17 -41.93
N ILE A 4 -46.06 -57.14 -42.21
CA ILE A 4 -45.14 -57.73 -41.22
C ILE A 4 -43.71 -57.17 -41.37
N LEU A 5 -43.33 -56.67 -42.55
CA LEU A 5 -42.00 -56.07 -42.77
C LEU A 5 -41.85 -54.63 -42.29
N THR A 6 -42.95 -53.89 -42.11
CA THR A 6 -42.93 -52.50 -41.62
C THR A 6 -42.89 -52.40 -40.09
N PHE A 7 -43.25 -53.47 -39.37
CA PHE A 7 -43.18 -53.48 -37.90
C PHE A 7 -41.78 -53.85 -37.38
N SER A 8 -41.02 -54.69 -38.10
CA SER A 8 -39.63 -55.04 -37.72
C SER A 8 -38.62 -53.93 -37.99
N SER A 9 -38.90 -53.01 -38.91
CA SER A 9 -38.01 -51.87 -39.21
C SER A 9 -38.22 -50.69 -38.26
N LEU A 10 -39.44 -50.49 -37.74
CA LEU A 10 -39.70 -49.51 -36.67
C LEU A 10 -39.23 -49.98 -35.29
N LEU A 11 -39.25 -51.29 -35.00
CA LEU A 11 -38.68 -51.84 -33.76
C LEU A 11 -37.15 -51.83 -33.74
N PHE A 12 -36.47 -51.94 -34.89
CA PHE A 12 -35.00 -51.78 -34.96
C PHE A 12 -34.57 -50.30 -34.88
N LEU A 13 -35.34 -49.36 -35.43
CA LEU A 13 -35.07 -47.93 -35.29
C LEU A 13 -35.42 -47.37 -33.89
N TRP A 14 -36.34 -48.02 -33.15
CA TRP A 14 -36.60 -47.69 -31.74
C TRP A 14 -35.67 -48.44 -30.77
N ALA A 15 -35.16 -49.63 -31.12
CA ALA A 15 -34.20 -50.38 -30.29
C ALA A 15 -32.73 -49.95 -30.49
N SER A 16 -32.42 -49.17 -31.54
CA SER A 16 -31.12 -48.51 -31.70
C SER A 16 -31.14 -47.04 -31.25
N ALA A 17 -32.33 -46.48 -30.98
CA ALA A 17 -32.50 -45.14 -30.39
C ALA A 17 -32.78 -45.18 -28.87
N CYS A 18 -33.00 -46.36 -28.29
CA CYS A 18 -32.96 -46.61 -26.85
C CYS A 18 -31.84 -47.62 -26.59
N PHE A 19 -30.82 -47.22 -25.83
CA PHE A 19 -29.53 -47.90 -25.59
C PHE A 19 -28.39 -47.59 -26.58
N SER A 20 -28.18 -46.32 -26.90
CA SER A 20 -26.87 -45.73 -26.61
C SER A 20 -26.99 -45.07 -25.24
N GLN A 21 -26.89 -45.89 -24.20
CA GLN A 21 -26.60 -45.37 -22.88
C GLN A 21 -25.16 -44.88 -23.00
N GLU A 22 -24.98 -43.57 -23.27
CA GLU A 22 -23.66 -42.95 -23.12
C GLU A 22 -23.16 -43.41 -21.76
N LYS A 23 -22.08 -44.19 -21.75
CA LYS A 23 -21.37 -44.49 -20.51
C LYS A 23 -21.04 -43.11 -19.95
N THR A 24 -21.66 -42.72 -18.84
CA THR A 24 -21.34 -41.49 -18.12
C THR A 24 -19.94 -41.63 -17.53
N GLU A 25 -18.96 -41.42 -18.41
CA GLU A 25 -17.53 -41.43 -18.18
C GLU A 25 -17.20 -40.36 -17.12
N TYR A 26 -16.38 -40.71 -16.13
CA TYR A 26 -15.88 -39.73 -15.17
C TYR A 26 -14.88 -38.82 -15.86
N LYS A 27 -14.80 -37.54 -15.48
CA LYS A 27 -13.80 -36.61 -16.02
C LYS A 27 -12.89 -36.10 -14.91
N ALA A 28 -11.61 -35.92 -15.21
CA ALA A 28 -10.64 -35.28 -14.33
C ALA A 28 -9.93 -34.13 -15.04
N TYR A 29 -10.24 -32.90 -14.63
CA TYR A 29 -9.52 -31.69 -15.02
C TYR A 29 -8.30 -31.56 -14.10
N LEU A 30 -7.14 -31.96 -14.60
CA LEU A 30 -5.89 -31.90 -13.87
C LEU A 30 -5.19 -30.57 -14.15
N VAL A 31 -5.18 -29.70 -13.15
CA VAL A 31 -4.68 -28.33 -13.26
C VAL A 31 -3.33 -28.26 -12.57
N SER A 32 -2.28 -28.22 -13.38
CA SER A 32 -0.93 -28.17 -12.82
C SER A 32 -0.62 -26.77 -12.30
N ASN A 33 0.06 -26.63 -11.16
CA ASN A 33 0.42 -25.32 -10.63
C ASN A 33 1.80 -25.28 -9.98
N ALA A 34 2.24 -24.06 -9.67
CA ALA A 34 3.34 -23.79 -8.77
C ALA A 34 2.94 -22.61 -7.89
N HIS A 35 2.17 -22.90 -6.83
CA HIS A 35 1.78 -21.86 -5.89
C HIS A 35 3.04 -21.19 -5.34
N PHE A 36 3.02 -19.86 -5.37
CA PHE A 36 4.19 -19.03 -5.11
C PHE A 36 3.75 -17.79 -4.34
N ASP A 37 4.15 -17.75 -3.08
CA ASP A 37 3.94 -16.62 -2.19
C ASP A 37 4.96 -15.53 -2.51
N SER A 38 4.44 -14.35 -2.84
CA SER A 38 5.26 -13.18 -3.22
C SER A 38 6.25 -12.84 -2.10
N GLN A 39 5.81 -12.99 -0.85
CA GLN A 39 6.64 -13.05 0.35
C GLN A 39 5.89 -13.78 1.47
N TRP A 40 6.64 -14.44 2.36
CA TRP A 40 6.08 -15.15 3.51
C TRP A 40 7.15 -15.43 4.58
N ASN A 41 7.71 -16.64 4.60
CA ASN A 41 8.86 -17.02 5.44
C ASN A 41 10.22 -16.62 4.81
N TRP A 42 10.15 -15.68 3.88
CA TRP A 42 11.23 -15.09 3.12
C TRP A 42 10.77 -13.70 2.66
N ASP A 43 11.71 -12.85 2.31
CA ASP A 43 11.45 -11.53 1.74
C ASP A 43 11.35 -11.56 0.21
N VAL A 44 10.90 -10.45 -0.37
CA VAL A 44 10.78 -10.26 -1.81
C VAL A 44 12.12 -10.47 -2.56
N GLN A 45 13.25 -10.12 -1.95
CA GLN A 45 14.57 -10.30 -2.57
C GLN A 45 14.87 -11.79 -2.83
N ARG A 46 14.49 -12.64 -1.87
CA ARG A 46 14.60 -14.11 -2.00
C ARG A 46 13.63 -14.67 -3.04
N SER A 47 12.41 -14.15 -3.11
CA SER A 47 11.43 -14.52 -4.14
C SER A 47 11.98 -14.30 -5.54
N ILE A 48 12.57 -13.11 -5.78
CA ILE A 48 13.13 -12.72 -7.07
C ILE A 48 14.39 -13.53 -7.39
N SER A 49 15.38 -13.53 -6.50
CA SER A 49 16.69 -14.15 -6.78
C SER A 49 16.61 -15.68 -6.85
N GLU A 50 15.76 -16.25 -6.00
CA GLU A 50 15.55 -17.67 -5.70
C GLU A 50 14.55 -18.41 -6.57
N TYR A 51 13.31 -17.99 -6.37
CA TYR A 51 12.12 -18.79 -6.63
C TYR A 51 11.58 -18.53 -8.03
N ILE A 52 11.71 -17.31 -8.55
CA ILE A 52 11.40 -17.00 -9.94
C ILE A 52 12.25 -17.85 -10.91
N PRO A 53 13.60 -17.84 -10.87
CA PRO A 53 14.41 -18.66 -11.78
C PRO A 53 14.09 -20.15 -11.69
N LYS A 54 13.91 -20.65 -10.47
CA LYS A 54 13.53 -22.06 -10.21
C LYS A 54 12.19 -22.41 -10.85
N THR A 55 11.22 -21.50 -10.85
CA THR A 55 9.91 -21.68 -11.47
C THR A 55 10.02 -21.68 -12.99
N MET A 56 10.75 -20.70 -13.56
CA MET A 56 10.95 -20.59 -15.00
C MET A 56 11.70 -21.81 -15.55
N ASP A 57 12.90 -22.09 -15.02
CA ASP A 57 13.81 -23.09 -15.61
C ASP A 57 13.22 -24.50 -15.60
N ARG A 58 12.54 -24.87 -14.51
CA ARG A 58 11.97 -26.20 -14.38
C ARG A 58 10.75 -26.39 -15.27
N ASN A 59 9.88 -25.39 -15.40
CA ASN A 59 8.72 -25.50 -16.28
C ASN A 59 9.10 -25.40 -17.75
N LEU A 60 10.04 -24.52 -18.13
CA LEU A 60 10.56 -24.45 -19.51
C LEU A 60 11.12 -25.82 -19.95
N PHE A 61 11.86 -26.51 -19.08
CA PHE A 61 12.33 -27.88 -19.33
C PHE A 61 11.19 -28.90 -19.52
N LEU A 62 10.14 -28.84 -18.69
CA LEU A 62 9.00 -29.75 -18.79
C LEU A 62 8.18 -29.48 -20.06
N LEU A 63 7.95 -28.21 -20.38
CA LEU A 63 7.21 -27.77 -21.56
C LEU A 63 7.92 -28.19 -22.86
N GLU A 64 9.24 -28.12 -22.91
CA GLU A 64 10.02 -28.61 -24.05
C GLU A 64 9.86 -30.13 -24.26
N LYS A 65 9.74 -30.88 -23.16
CA LYS A 65 9.83 -32.35 -23.18
C LYS A 65 8.50 -33.09 -23.34
N TYR A 66 7.41 -32.54 -22.81
CA TYR A 66 6.11 -33.21 -22.70
C TYR A 66 5.06 -32.38 -23.45
N PRO A 67 4.60 -32.78 -24.64
CA PRO A 67 3.84 -31.91 -25.55
C PRO A 67 2.43 -31.55 -25.07
N ASP A 68 1.79 -32.40 -24.26
CA ASP A 68 0.41 -32.21 -23.80
C ASP A 68 0.33 -31.60 -22.39
N TYR A 69 1.49 -31.32 -21.78
CA TYR A 69 1.59 -30.62 -20.50
C TYR A 69 1.19 -29.14 -20.61
N ILE A 70 0.21 -28.73 -19.79
CA ILE A 70 -0.19 -27.33 -19.56
C ILE A 70 0.23 -26.90 -18.14
N PHE A 71 0.97 -25.81 -18.04
CA PHE A 71 1.36 -25.17 -16.79
C PHE A 71 0.46 -23.97 -16.48
N ASN A 72 -0.13 -23.91 -15.29
CA ASN A 72 -0.95 -22.79 -14.82
C ASN A 72 -0.16 -21.98 -13.79
N PHE A 73 -0.05 -20.67 -14.02
CA PHE A 73 0.75 -19.80 -13.14
C PHE A 73 0.11 -18.42 -12.99
N GLU A 74 0.00 -17.97 -11.73
CA GLU A 74 -0.73 -16.78 -11.31
C GLU A 74 0.16 -15.61 -10.89
N GLY A 75 -0.40 -14.41 -10.96
CA GLY A 75 0.17 -13.17 -10.42
C GLY A 75 0.93 -12.33 -11.45
N GLY A 76 0.33 -11.23 -11.89
CA GLY A 76 0.94 -10.22 -12.77
C GLY A 76 2.28 -9.69 -12.26
N ILE A 77 2.40 -9.42 -10.96
CA ILE A 77 3.65 -8.95 -10.34
C ILE A 77 4.81 -9.94 -10.52
N LYS A 78 4.53 -11.26 -10.49
CA LYS A 78 5.56 -12.29 -10.67
C LYS A 78 6.05 -12.32 -12.13
N TYR A 79 5.15 -12.10 -13.09
CA TYR A 79 5.53 -11.92 -14.48
C TYR A 79 6.29 -10.61 -14.72
N ALA A 80 5.93 -9.54 -14.01
CA ALA A 80 6.66 -8.27 -14.07
C ALA A 80 8.10 -8.45 -13.55
N TRP A 81 8.31 -9.16 -12.45
CA TRP A 81 9.65 -9.51 -11.98
C TRP A 81 10.39 -10.46 -12.94
N MET A 82 9.70 -11.39 -13.62
CA MET A 82 10.34 -12.20 -14.67
C MET A 82 10.82 -11.32 -15.84
N LYS A 83 10.01 -10.35 -16.27
CA LYS A 83 10.35 -9.39 -17.32
C LYS A 83 11.55 -8.54 -16.93
N GLU A 84 11.53 -8.02 -15.70
CA GLU A 84 12.55 -7.12 -15.15
C GLU A 84 13.89 -7.81 -14.95
N TYR A 85 13.94 -8.90 -14.17
CA TYR A 85 15.19 -9.51 -13.73
C TYR A 85 15.69 -10.64 -14.65
N PHE A 86 14.81 -11.21 -15.49
CA PHE A 86 15.14 -12.38 -16.33
C PHE A 86 14.63 -12.26 -17.79
N PRO A 87 14.88 -11.14 -18.49
CA PRO A 87 14.24 -10.81 -19.78
C PRO A 87 14.45 -11.89 -20.86
N GLU A 88 15.64 -12.48 -20.97
CA GLU A 88 15.92 -13.55 -21.96
C GLU A 88 15.05 -14.80 -21.74
N LYS A 89 14.82 -15.18 -20.47
CA LYS A 89 13.96 -16.31 -20.13
C LYS A 89 12.48 -15.93 -20.25
N TYR A 90 12.15 -14.67 -19.98
CA TYR A 90 10.79 -14.16 -20.12
C TYR A 90 10.30 -14.26 -21.57
N ASP A 91 11.14 -14.02 -22.57
CA ASP A 91 10.80 -14.25 -23.98
C ASP A 91 10.41 -15.71 -24.28
N LEU A 92 11.06 -16.68 -23.62
CA LEU A 92 10.67 -18.09 -23.72
C LEU A 92 9.32 -18.36 -23.04
N VAL A 93 9.05 -17.71 -21.91
CA VAL A 93 7.73 -17.77 -21.25
C VAL A 93 6.65 -17.23 -22.18
N LYS A 94 6.85 -16.05 -22.79
CA LYS A 94 5.90 -15.46 -23.77
C LYS A 94 5.59 -16.42 -24.92
N LYS A 95 6.61 -17.13 -25.44
CA LYS A 95 6.43 -18.14 -26.48
C LYS A 95 5.51 -19.28 -26.05
N TYR A 96 5.65 -19.79 -24.82
CA TYR A 96 4.79 -20.86 -24.32
C TYR A 96 3.38 -20.37 -23.96
N ILE A 97 3.24 -19.11 -23.54
CA ILE A 97 1.93 -18.47 -23.36
C ILE A 97 1.19 -18.38 -24.69
N ALA A 98 1.84 -17.86 -25.73
CA ALA A 98 1.27 -17.78 -27.08
C ALA A 98 0.88 -19.16 -27.66
N SER A 99 1.51 -20.24 -27.20
CA SER A 99 1.16 -21.62 -27.59
C SER A 99 0.03 -22.25 -26.76
N GLY A 100 -0.47 -21.57 -25.73
CA GLY A 100 -1.49 -22.07 -24.81
C GLY A 100 -1.00 -23.09 -23.78
N ARG A 101 0.32 -23.30 -23.68
CA ARG A 101 0.92 -24.34 -22.82
C ARG A 101 1.45 -23.82 -21.49
N TRP A 102 1.73 -22.52 -21.43
CA TRP A 102 1.82 -21.77 -20.19
C TRP A 102 0.55 -20.93 -20.11
N HIS A 103 -0.41 -21.37 -19.31
CA HIS A 103 -1.65 -20.65 -19.10
C HIS A 103 -1.46 -19.60 -18.00
N VAL A 104 -1.79 -18.35 -18.33
CA VAL A 104 -1.88 -17.27 -17.35
C VAL A 104 -3.14 -17.49 -16.55
N THR A 105 -2.96 -17.91 -15.31
CA THR A 105 -4.04 -18.32 -14.41
C THR A 105 -4.30 -17.27 -13.38
N GLY A 106 -5.55 -17.11 -12.99
CA GLY A 106 -5.90 -16.02 -12.09
C GLY A 106 -5.86 -14.69 -12.86
N SER A 107 -6.88 -13.89 -12.62
CA SER A 107 -7.14 -12.68 -13.38
C SER A 107 -6.52 -11.44 -12.76
N THR A 108 -5.57 -11.60 -11.82
CA THR A 108 -5.18 -10.55 -10.87
C THR A 108 -3.71 -10.16 -10.97
N TRP A 109 -3.38 -8.93 -10.56
CA TRP A 109 -2.02 -8.44 -10.39
C TRP A 109 -1.25 -9.25 -9.33
N ASP A 110 -1.88 -9.61 -8.22
CA ASP A 110 -1.38 -10.67 -7.31
C ASP A 110 -2.52 -11.49 -6.69
N ALA A 111 -2.17 -12.59 -6.03
CA ALA A 111 -3.08 -13.46 -5.28
C ALA A 111 -3.40 -12.84 -3.90
N THR A 112 -4.23 -11.80 -3.90
CA THR A 112 -4.56 -11.00 -2.71
C THR A 112 -5.53 -11.70 -1.77
N ASP A 113 -5.53 -11.27 -0.50
CA ASP A 113 -6.65 -11.58 0.40
C ASP A 113 -7.97 -11.06 -0.19
N THR A 114 -9.10 -11.67 0.20
CA THR A 114 -10.43 -11.34 -0.34
C THR A 114 -11.36 -10.67 0.67
N ASN A 115 -10.91 -10.47 1.92
CA ASN A 115 -11.76 -9.99 3.02
C ASN A 115 -11.38 -8.58 3.48
N ILE A 116 -10.07 -8.27 3.56
CA ILE A 116 -9.52 -7.01 4.06
C ILE A 116 -9.47 -5.94 2.95
N PRO A 117 -8.96 -6.21 1.73
CA PRO A 117 -8.98 -5.20 0.67
C PRO A 117 -10.40 -4.71 0.39
N SER A 118 -10.54 -3.42 0.08
CA SER A 118 -11.82 -2.90 -0.37
C SER A 118 -12.23 -3.58 -1.69
N PRO A 119 -13.54 -3.70 -1.97
CA PRO A 119 -14.01 -4.20 -3.26
C PRO A 119 -13.49 -3.41 -4.47
N GLU A 120 -13.17 -2.12 -4.31
CA GLU A 120 -12.53 -1.35 -5.38
C GLU A 120 -11.08 -1.80 -5.58
N SER A 121 -10.29 -1.93 -4.52
CA SER A 121 -8.91 -2.47 -4.60
C SER A 121 -8.87 -3.83 -5.25
N PHE A 122 -9.79 -4.73 -4.88
CA PHE A 122 -9.88 -6.05 -5.52
C PHE A 122 -10.28 -5.94 -7.00
N THR A 123 -11.14 -4.99 -7.36
CA THR A 123 -11.45 -4.72 -8.77
C THR A 123 -10.23 -4.16 -9.52
N ARG A 124 -9.44 -3.28 -8.91
CA ARG A 124 -8.16 -2.79 -9.46
C ARG A 124 -7.14 -3.91 -9.61
N ASN A 125 -7.10 -4.84 -8.67
CA ASN A 125 -6.25 -6.02 -8.74
C ASN A 125 -6.57 -6.84 -10.02
N ILE A 126 -7.86 -7.03 -10.32
CA ILE A 126 -8.28 -7.69 -11.57
C ILE A 126 -7.92 -6.81 -12.78
N LEU A 127 -8.28 -5.52 -12.75
CA LEU A 127 -8.05 -4.58 -13.86
C LEU A 127 -6.57 -4.56 -14.28
N TYR A 128 -5.65 -4.28 -13.36
CA TYR A 128 -4.23 -4.18 -13.70
C TYR A 128 -3.61 -5.52 -14.09
N GLY A 129 -4.07 -6.63 -13.49
CA GLY A 129 -3.68 -7.97 -13.94
C GLY A 129 -4.07 -8.20 -15.40
N GLN A 130 -5.35 -7.96 -15.73
CA GLN A 130 -5.90 -8.15 -17.07
C GLN A 130 -5.26 -7.23 -18.12
N HIS A 131 -5.04 -5.95 -17.78
CA HIS A 131 -4.34 -5.01 -18.67
C HIS A 131 -2.91 -5.48 -18.93
N PHE A 132 -2.16 -5.85 -17.89
CA PHE A 132 -0.81 -6.37 -18.05
C PHE A 132 -0.79 -7.64 -18.92
N TYR A 133 -1.72 -8.58 -18.71
CA TYR A 133 -1.79 -9.81 -19.53
C TYR A 133 -2.15 -9.53 -20.99
N LYS A 134 -3.06 -8.60 -21.24
CA LYS A 134 -3.45 -8.19 -22.59
C LYS A 134 -2.29 -7.52 -23.32
N GLU A 135 -1.60 -6.58 -22.66
CA GLU A 135 -0.47 -5.84 -23.23
C GLU A 135 0.74 -6.74 -23.49
N GLU A 136 1.13 -7.55 -22.51
CA GLU A 136 2.34 -8.36 -22.60
C GLU A 136 2.15 -9.63 -23.43
N PHE A 137 0.99 -10.27 -23.31
CA PHE A 137 0.78 -11.62 -23.80
C PHE A 137 -0.34 -11.75 -24.84
N GLY A 138 -1.20 -10.73 -24.98
CA GLY A 138 -2.36 -10.79 -25.88
C GLY A 138 -3.44 -11.79 -25.42
N VAL A 139 -3.47 -12.12 -24.12
CA VAL A 139 -4.46 -13.03 -23.52
C VAL A 139 -5.13 -12.39 -22.31
N GLN A 140 -6.26 -12.94 -21.89
CA GLN A 140 -7.02 -12.53 -20.71
C GLN A 140 -7.38 -13.75 -19.88
N GLY A 141 -7.37 -13.59 -18.56
CA GLY A 141 -7.83 -14.62 -17.61
C GLY A 141 -9.37 -14.58 -17.49
N THR A 142 -9.97 -15.67 -17.02
CA THR A 142 -11.43 -15.70 -16.77
C THR A 142 -11.80 -16.21 -15.38
N ASP A 143 -10.80 -16.51 -14.55
CA ASP A 143 -10.98 -17.11 -13.23
C ASP A 143 -10.30 -16.32 -12.11
N ILE A 144 -10.78 -16.56 -10.89
CA ILE A 144 -10.09 -16.24 -9.65
C ILE A 144 -9.47 -17.54 -9.14
N PHE A 145 -8.15 -17.56 -9.03
CA PHE A 145 -7.40 -18.72 -8.59
C PHE A 145 -6.79 -18.39 -7.22
N LEU A 146 -7.27 -19.02 -6.15
CA LEU A 146 -6.75 -18.75 -4.79
C LEU A 146 -6.64 -20.05 -4.00
N PRO A 147 -5.56 -20.83 -4.23
CA PRO A 147 -5.38 -22.12 -3.58
C PRO A 147 -5.17 -21.99 -2.06
N ASP A 148 -4.63 -20.87 -1.56
CA ASP A 148 -4.23 -20.76 -0.14
C ASP A 148 -4.78 -19.55 0.64
N CYS A 149 -5.66 -18.72 0.08
CA CYS A 149 -6.23 -17.56 0.77
C CYS A 149 -7.18 -17.91 1.94
N PHE A 150 -7.15 -17.09 3.01
CA PHE A 150 -7.67 -17.36 4.36
C PHE A 150 -9.17 -17.09 4.55
N GLY A 151 -9.99 -17.69 3.68
CA GLY A 151 -11.45 -17.54 3.67
C GLY A 151 -11.93 -16.55 2.61
N PHE A 152 -13.21 -16.65 2.25
CA PHE A 152 -13.75 -15.93 1.09
C PHE A 152 -15.08 -15.23 1.40
N GLY A 153 -15.06 -13.92 1.26
CA GLY A 153 -16.22 -13.06 1.53
C GLY A 153 -17.34 -13.17 0.49
N TRP A 154 -18.57 -12.91 0.91
CA TRP A 154 -19.76 -13.04 0.04
C TRP A 154 -19.81 -12.03 -1.11
N THR A 155 -19.03 -10.96 -1.04
CA THR A 155 -18.88 -9.95 -2.08
C THR A 155 -18.09 -10.44 -3.29
N LEU A 156 -17.25 -11.48 -3.11
CA LEU A 156 -16.29 -11.90 -4.13
C LEU A 156 -16.95 -12.30 -5.46
N PRO A 157 -18.05 -13.09 -5.52
CA PRO A 157 -18.72 -13.39 -6.78
C PRO A 157 -19.31 -12.17 -7.48
N THR A 158 -19.80 -11.19 -6.72
CA THR A 158 -20.34 -9.93 -7.27
C THR A 158 -19.23 -9.15 -7.98
N VAL A 159 -18.07 -8.98 -7.34
CA VAL A 159 -16.92 -8.30 -7.95
C VAL A 159 -16.36 -9.08 -9.14
N ALA A 160 -16.26 -10.40 -9.01
CA ALA A 160 -15.79 -11.30 -10.07
C ALA A 160 -16.66 -11.20 -11.33
N ALA A 161 -17.99 -11.38 -11.17
CA ALA A 161 -18.94 -11.34 -12.26
C ALA A 161 -19.03 -9.93 -12.88
N HIS A 162 -19.00 -8.88 -12.05
CA HIS A 162 -18.92 -7.50 -12.53
C HIS A 162 -17.66 -7.27 -13.38
N SER A 163 -16.56 -7.94 -13.07
CA SER A 163 -15.29 -7.88 -13.81
C SER A 163 -15.17 -8.93 -14.92
N GLY A 164 -16.28 -9.56 -15.32
CA GLY A 164 -16.30 -10.53 -16.42
C GLY A 164 -15.69 -11.90 -16.11
N LEU A 165 -15.34 -12.18 -14.86
CA LEU A 165 -14.81 -13.48 -14.43
C LEU A 165 -15.95 -14.47 -14.19
N ILE A 166 -15.71 -15.74 -14.51
CA ILE A 166 -16.75 -16.78 -14.61
C ILE A 166 -16.56 -17.93 -13.63
N GLY A 167 -15.40 -18.03 -12.97
CA GLY A 167 -15.10 -19.13 -12.08
C GLY A 167 -14.13 -18.81 -10.96
N PHE A 168 -14.19 -19.63 -9.91
CA PHE A 168 -13.33 -19.53 -8.73
C PHE A 168 -12.95 -20.92 -8.21
N SER A 169 -11.67 -21.12 -7.90
CA SER A 169 -11.16 -22.38 -7.34
C SER A 169 -10.26 -22.19 -6.12
N THR A 170 -10.44 -23.08 -5.14
CA THR A 170 -9.61 -23.12 -3.93
C THR A 170 -9.46 -24.54 -3.38
N GLN A 171 -8.40 -24.79 -2.61
CA GLN A 171 -8.30 -25.97 -1.73
C GLN A 171 -8.36 -25.62 -0.24
N LYS A 172 -8.26 -24.34 0.12
CA LYS A 172 -8.10 -23.90 1.50
C LYS A 172 -9.25 -24.31 2.40
N LEU A 173 -10.48 -24.42 1.86
CA LEU A 173 -11.65 -24.86 2.62
C LEU A 173 -11.51 -26.27 3.23
N GLN A 174 -10.64 -27.13 2.69
CA GLN A 174 -10.39 -28.46 3.27
C GLN A 174 -9.56 -28.41 4.56
N TRP A 175 -8.92 -27.28 4.87
CA TRP A 175 -8.13 -27.11 6.08
C TRP A 175 -8.97 -26.94 7.34
N ARG A 176 -10.22 -26.48 7.21
CA ARG A 176 -11.17 -26.25 8.30
C ARG A 176 -11.12 -27.31 9.39
N ASN A 177 -11.22 -26.91 10.65
CA ASN A 177 -11.22 -27.88 11.73
C ASN A 177 -12.58 -28.55 11.88
N ASN A 178 -13.65 -27.80 11.68
CA ASN A 178 -15.02 -28.24 11.91
C ASN A 178 -15.83 -28.35 10.60
N PRO A 179 -16.89 -29.17 10.58
CA PRO A 179 -17.88 -29.14 9.52
C PRO A 179 -18.47 -27.73 9.37
N PHE A 180 -18.60 -27.30 8.11
CA PHE A 180 -19.16 -26.01 7.73
C PHE A 180 -20.60 -26.17 7.19
N TYR A 181 -20.88 -27.26 6.48
CA TYR A 181 -22.18 -27.54 5.89
C TYR A 181 -22.59 -29.00 6.14
N GLY A 182 -23.59 -29.20 7.02
CA GLY A 182 -23.94 -30.53 7.51
C GLY A 182 -22.74 -31.20 8.18
N ASP A 183 -22.35 -32.38 7.70
CA ASP A 183 -21.17 -33.11 8.16
C ASP A 183 -19.90 -32.86 7.30
N SER A 184 -19.96 -31.89 6.38
CA SER A 184 -18.90 -31.59 5.40
C SER A 184 -18.21 -30.24 5.68
N LYS A 185 -16.95 -30.09 5.27
CA LYS A 185 -16.19 -28.83 5.30
C LYS A 185 -16.56 -27.87 4.17
N ILE A 186 -17.28 -28.35 3.17
CA ILE A 186 -17.68 -27.61 1.96
C ILE A 186 -19.14 -27.92 1.62
N PRO A 187 -19.87 -26.98 0.97
CA PRO A 187 -21.26 -27.21 0.55
C PRO A 187 -21.39 -28.26 -0.55
N PHE A 188 -20.43 -28.31 -1.49
CA PHE A 188 -20.32 -29.26 -2.59
C PHE A 188 -18.92 -29.16 -3.22
N GLU A 189 -18.52 -30.13 -4.05
CA GLU A 189 -17.21 -30.13 -4.73
C GLU A 189 -17.17 -29.10 -5.88
N ILE A 190 -18.19 -29.13 -6.76
CA ILE A 190 -18.34 -28.24 -7.93
C ILE A 190 -19.80 -27.79 -8.03
N GLY A 191 -20.04 -26.48 -8.21
CA GLY A 191 -21.37 -25.87 -8.32
C GLY A 191 -21.29 -24.39 -8.65
N LEU A 192 -22.31 -23.61 -8.25
CA LEU A 192 -22.39 -22.17 -8.45
C LEU A 192 -22.30 -21.43 -7.11
N TRP A 193 -21.63 -20.28 -7.11
CA TRP A 193 -21.58 -19.37 -5.98
C TRP A 193 -22.20 -18.03 -6.37
N GLN A 194 -23.27 -17.67 -5.66
CA GLN A 194 -24.00 -16.44 -5.86
C GLN A 194 -23.52 -15.35 -4.92
N GLY A 195 -23.17 -14.19 -5.48
CA GLY A 195 -22.79 -12.99 -4.74
C GLY A 195 -23.98 -12.27 -4.13
N VAL A 196 -23.70 -11.23 -3.35
CA VAL A 196 -24.71 -10.42 -2.63
C VAL A 196 -25.73 -9.76 -3.56
N ASP A 197 -25.35 -9.50 -4.82
CA ASP A 197 -26.19 -8.91 -5.86
C ASP A 197 -27.01 -9.93 -6.67
N GLY A 198 -26.81 -11.23 -6.42
CA GLY A 198 -27.44 -12.31 -7.16
C GLY A 198 -26.63 -12.81 -8.38
N SER A 199 -25.49 -12.21 -8.71
CA SER A 199 -24.61 -12.67 -9.78
C SER A 199 -23.97 -14.02 -9.44
N GLU A 200 -23.78 -14.90 -10.43
CA GLU A 200 -23.31 -16.28 -10.23
C GLU A 200 -22.01 -16.55 -10.99
N ILE A 201 -21.03 -17.14 -10.31
CA ILE A 201 -19.83 -17.74 -10.90
C ILE A 201 -19.77 -19.24 -10.56
N MET A 202 -19.04 -20.03 -11.34
CA MET A 202 -18.79 -21.44 -10.98
C MET A 202 -17.77 -21.53 -9.85
N LEU A 203 -18.05 -22.36 -8.84
CA LEU A 203 -17.21 -22.61 -7.67
C LEU A 203 -16.68 -24.05 -7.70
N VAL A 204 -15.36 -24.19 -7.64
CA VAL A 204 -14.66 -25.42 -7.23
C VAL A 204 -14.24 -25.25 -5.76
N ALA A 205 -15.02 -25.82 -4.85
CA ALA A 205 -14.79 -25.65 -3.40
C ALA A 205 -13.75 -26.64 -2.83
N ASP A 206 -13.44 -27.71 -3.56
CA ASP A 206 -12.31 -28.60 -3.28
C ASP A 206 -11.56 -28.88 -4.58
N ALA A 207 -10.54 -28.07 -4.84
CA ALA A 207 -9.59 -28.30 -5.92
C ALA A 207 -8.49 -29.30 -5.54
N HIS A 208 -8.55 -29.88 -4.34
CA HIS A 208 -7.53 -30.74 -3.75
C HIS A 208 -6.15 -30.08 -3.60
N ASN A 209 -5.22 -30.78 -2.95
CA ASN A 209 -3.95 -30.17 -2.52
C ASN A 209 -3.10 -29.72 -3.71
N TYR A 210 -2.69 -28.45 -3.74
CA TYR A 210 -1.84 -27.89 -4.81
C TYR A 210 -0.44 -28.50 -4.88
N THR A 211 0.04 -29.10 -3.78
CA THR A 211 1.32 -29.83 -3.73
C THR A 211 1.21 -31.31 -4.08
N SER A 212 0.05 -31.78 -4.54
CA SER A 212 -0.15 -33.17 -4.93
C SER A 212 0.84 -33.62 -5.99
N ARG A 213 1.40 -34.83 -5.81
CA ARG A 213 2.36 -35.47 -6.71
C ARG A 213 1.80 -36.81 -7.16
N TRP A 214 1.91 -37.09 -8.45
CA TRP A 214 1.54 -38.37 -9.02
C TRP A 214 2.75 -39.27 -9.16
N ARG A 215 2.53 -40.56 -8.91
CA ARG A 215 3.50 -41.60 -9.25
C ARG A 215 3.42 -41.88 -10.74
N TYR A 216 4.45 -42.51 -11.31
CA TYR A 216 4.43 -42.92 -12.71
C TYR A 216 3.43 -44.08 -12.91
N GLU A 217 2.19 -43.72 -13.20
CA GLU A 217 1.08 -44.63 -13.48
C GLU A 217 0.15 -44.01 -14.53
N ASP A 218 -0.70 -44.84 -15.14
CA ASP A 218 -1.78 -44.36 -16.00
C ASP A 218 -2.91 -43.78 -15.12
N LEU A 219 -3.03 -42.46 -15.13
CA LEU A 219 -4.02 -41.74 -14.32
C LEU A 219 -5.46 -42.03 -14.72
N SER A 220 -5.73 -42.50 -15.94
CA SER A 220 -7.10 -42.88 -16.37
C SER A 220 -7.67 -44.03 -15.55
N HIS A 221 -6.80 -44.82 -14.89
CA HIS A 221 -7.14 -45.91 -13.98
C HIS A 221 -7.03 -45.52 -12.49
N ASN A 222 -6.74 -44.26 -12.18
CA ASN A 222 -6.54 -43.83 -10.80
C ASN A 222 -7.86 -43.88 -10.01
N ARG A 223 -7.90 -44.77 -9.02
CA ARG A 223 -9.09 -45.01 -8.20
C ARG A 223 -9.50 -43.83 -7.34
N ASN A 224 -8.56 -42.94 -6.97
CA ASN A 224 -8.89 -41.76 -6.21
C ASN A 224 -9.58 -40.72 -7.09
N LEU A 225 -9.09 -40.48 -8.31
CA LEU A 225 -9.76 -39.58 -9.27
C LEU A 225 -11.20 -40.01 -9.55
N VAL A 226 -11.45 -41.32 -9.72
CA VAL A 226 -12.82 -41.86 -9.83
C VAL A 226 -13.64 -41.56 -8.57
N ARG A 227 -13.10 -41.84 -7.38
CA ARG A 227 -13.78 -41.60 -6.10
C ARG A 227 -14.10 -40.12 -5.86
N TYR A 228 -13.21 -39.21 -6.28
CA TYR A 228 -13.45 -37.77 -6.17
C TYR A 228 -14.53 -37.33 -7.15
N ALA A 229 -14.45 -37.77 -8.40
CA ALA A 229 -15.46 -37.50 -9.41
C ALA A 229 -16.86 -38.03 -8.99
N GLU A 230 -16.94 -39.15 -8.26
CA GLU A 230 -18.20 -39.70 -7.71
C GLU A 230 -18.88 -38.80 -6.69
N LYS A 231 -18.14 -37.94 -5.98
CA LYS A 231 -18.73 -36.99 -5.02
C LYS A 231 -19.32 -35.77 -5.71
N SER A 232 -18.85 -35.46 -6.92
CA SER A 232 -19.30 -34.31 -7.69
C SER A 232 -20.64 -34.61 -8.38
N PRO A 233 -21.61 -33.67 -8.36
CA PRO A 233 -22.92 -33.86 -8.99
C PRO A 233 -22.83 -34.09 -10.51
N ILE A 234 -21.74 -33.63 -11.14
CA ILE A 234 -21.47 -33.73 -12.57
C ILE A 234 -20.46 -34.83 -12.93
N ARG A 235 -20.17 -35.77 -12.01
CA ARG A 235 -19.22 -36.90 -12.22
C ARG A 235 -17.83 -36.43 -12.68
N THR A 236 -17.39 -35.28 -12.18
CA THR A 236 -16.16 -34.60 -12.59
C THR A 236 -15.35 -34.19 -11.38
N VAL A 237 -14.03 -34.38 -11.42
CA VAL A 237 -13.09 -33.83 -10.44
C VAL A 237 -12.24 -32.74 -11.07
N TYR A 238 -12.01 -31.66 -10.32
CA TYR A 238 -11.02 -30.64 -10.61
C TYR A 238 -9.90 -30.81 -9.59
N HIS A 239 -8.67 -31.07 -10.03
CA HIS A 239 -7.60 -31.48 -9.12
C HIS A 239 -6.29 -30.75 -9.43
N TYR A 240 -5.81 -29.98 -8.46
CA TYR A 240 -4.50 -29.36 -8.51
C TYR A 240 -3.37 -30.40 -8.42
N TYR A 241 -2.26 -30.17 -9.10
CA TYR A 241 -1.04 -30.92 -8.82
C TYR A 241 0.20 -30.08 -9.12
N GLY A 242 1.25 -30.22 -8.33
CA GLY A 242 2.32 -29.26 -8.42
C GLY A 242 3.25 -29.19 -7.22
N THR A 243 3.70 -27.96 -6.97
CA THR A 243 4.57 -27.57 -5.88
C THR A 243 4.01 -26.33 -5.20
N GLY A 244 4.45 -26.10 -3.97
CA GLY A 244 3.90 -25.08 -3.09
C GLY A 244 4.89 -24.05 -2.63
N ASP A 245 4.29 -22.93 -2.20
CA ASP A 245 4.76 -21.80 -1.41
C ASP A 245 5.95 -21.03 -2.04
N THR A 246 6.99 -21.75 -2.46
CA THR A 246 8.22 -21.20 -3.08
C THR A 246 8.25 -21.33 -4.61
N GLY A 247 7.09 -21.53 -5.25
CA GLY A 247 7.01 -21.84 -6.67
C GLY A 247 7.79 -23.11 -7.08
N GLY A 248 8.22 -23.16 -8.34
CA GLY A 248 8.88 -24.31 -8.96
C GLY A 248 8.03 -24.96 -10.04
N SER A 249 8.00 -26.29 -10.10
CA SER A 249 7.21 -27.04 -11.08
C SER A 249 6.66 -28.33 -10.47
N PRO A 250 5.64 -28.96 -11.09
CA PRO A 250 5.33 -30.36 -10.85
C PRO A 250 6.56 -31.27 -11.04
N THR A 251 6.54 -32.45 -10.43
CA THR A 251 7.62 -33.43 -10.63
C THR A 251 7.56 -34.00 -12.05
N ILE A 252 8.73 -34.36 -12.60
CA ILE A 252 8.81 -35.08 -13.89
C ILE A 252 7.93 -36.34 -13.89
N GLU A 253 7.89 -37.04 -12.75
CA GLU A 253 7.05 -38.22 -12.57
C GLU A 253 5.55 -37.89 -12.73
N SER A 254 5.11 -36.76 -12.17
CA SER A 254 3.72 -36.32 -12.25
C SER A 254 3.30 -35.97 -13.67
N VAL A 255 4.16 -35.26 -14.41
CA VAL A 255 3.90 -34.90 -15.81
C VAL A 255 3.87 -36.15 -16.70
N ARG A 256 4.74 -37.13 -16.45
CA ARG A 256 4.68 -38.42 -17.16
C ARG A 256 3.40 -39.20 -16.89
N ALA A 257 2.92 -39.18 -15.65
CA ALA A 257 1.67 -39.82 -15.27
C ALA A 257 0.46 -39.17 -15.97
N LEU A 258 0.46 -37.83 -16.06
CA LEU A 258 -0.51 -37.08 -16.85
C LEU A 258 -0.51 -37.55 -18.31
N GLU A 259 0.64 -37.54 -18.98
CA GLU A 259 0.78 -37.93 -20.39
C GLU A 259 0.28 -39.38 -20.64
N LEU A 260 0.63 -40.32 -19.76
CA LEU A 260 0.07 -41.68 -19.81
C LEU A 260 -1.45 -41.71 -19.65
N GLY A 261 -1.98 -40.89 -18.74
CA GLY A 261 -3.41 -40.78 -18.49
C GLY A 261 -4.20 -40.20 -19.65
N LEU A 262 -3.61 -39.28 -20.42
CA LEU A 262 -4.24 -38.68 -21.62
C LEU A 262 -4.45 -39.71 -22.73
N GLU A 263 -3.53 -40.67 -22.87
CA GLU A 263 -3.62 -41.78 -23.82
C GLU A 263 -4.31 -43.03 -23.24
N GLY A 264 -4.69 -42.99 -21.96
CA GLY A 264 -5.22 -44.14 -21.22
C GLY A 264 -6.65 -44.51 -21.59
N ASP A 265 -7.03 -45.76 -21.35
CA ASP A 265 -8.36 -46.33 -21.65
C ASP A 265 -9.20 -46.62 -20.39
N GLY A 266 -8.80 -46.06 -19.25
CA GLY A 266 -9.45 -46.27 -17.96
C GLY A 266 -10.82 -45.57 -17.82
N PRO A 267 -11.50 -45.77 -16.68
CA PRO A 267 -12.85 -45.28 -16.44
C PRO A 267 -12.97 -43.77 -16.23
N VAL A 268 -11.86 -43.04 -16.01
CA VAL A 268 -11.84 -41.58 -15.91
C VAL A 268 -11.05 -40.99 -17.08
N ARG A 269 -11.70 -40.10 -17.82
CA ARG A 269 -11.07 -39.32 -18.88
C ARG A 269 -10.20 -38.23 -18.26
N ILE A 270 -8.91 -38.28 -18.55
CA ILE A 270 -7.94 -37.29 -18.10
C ILE A 270 -7.92 -36.10 -19.06
N ILE A 271 -7.86 -34.90 -18.49
CA ILE A 271 -7.75 -33.64 -19.21
C ILE A 271 -6.60 -32.87 -18.55
N SER A 272 -5.53 -32.58 -19.31
CA SER A 272 -4.58 -31.53 -18.89
C SER A 272 -5.28 -30.21 -19.14
N ALA A 273 -5.56 -29.46 -18.07
CA ALA A 273 -6.50 -28.35 -18.12
C ALA A 273 -5.80 -27.01 -17.84
N GLU A 274 -6.17 -26.02 -18.65
CA GLU A 274 -6.18 -24.61 -18.24
C GLU A 274 -7.06 -24.47 -16.99
N SER A 275 -6.69 -23.59 -16.06
CA SER A 275 -7.38 -23.42 -14.77
C SER A 275 -8.86 -23.07 -14.93
N ASP A 276 -9.22 -22.42 -16.03
CA ASP A 276 -10.58 -21.98 -16.33
C ASP A 276 -11.36 -22.88 -17.32
N ARG A 277 -10.75 -23.97 -17.79
CA ARG A 277 -11.35 -24.84 -18.82
C ARG A 277 -12.69 -25.43 -18.39
N LEU A 278 -12.79 -25.86 -17.14
CA LEU A 278 -14.03 -26.40 -16.57
C LEU A 278 -15.17 -25.39 -16.67
N TYR A 279 -14.91 -24.12 -16.33
CA TYR A 279 -15.92 -23.07 -16.34
C TYR A 279 -16.43 -22.82 -17.75
N LYS A 280 -15.51 -22.70 -18.72
CA LYS A 280 -15.81 -22.53 -20.15
C LYS A 280 -16.65 -23.69 -20.71
N ASP A 281 -16.38 -24.92 -20.28
CA ASP A 281 -17.12 -26.11 -20.75
C ASP A 281 -18.59 -26.16 -20.27
N TYR A 282 -18.94 -25.38 -19.24
CA TYR A 282 -20.28 -25.35 -18.63
C TYR A 282 -21.01 -24.00 -18.82
N LEU A 283 -20.46 -23.07 -19.60
CA LEU A 283 -21.14 -21.82 -19.93
C LEU A 283 -22.13 -21.99 -21.11
N PRO A 284 -23.34 -21.38 -21.05
CA PRO A 284 -23.89 -20.64 -19.92
C PRO A 284 -24.39 -21.58 -18.80
N PHE A 285 -24.15 -21.22 -17.54
CA PHE A 285 -24.47 -22.08 -16.38
C PHE A 285 -25.96 -22.41 -16.25
N SER A 286 -26.85 -21.60 -16.84
CA SER A 286 -28.29 -21.86 -16.91
C SER A 286 -28.67 -23.17 -17.60
N ASP A 287 -27.79 -23.70 -18.45
CA ASP A 287 -28.01 -24.96 -19.17
C ASP A 287 -27.69 -26.19 -18.31
N HIS A 288 -27.19 -25.98 -17.09
CA HIS A 288 -26.72 -27.01 -16.16
C HIS A 288 -27.46 -26.95 -14.81
N PRO A 289 -28.77 -27.28 -14.77
CA PRO A 289 -29.57 -27.25 -13.53
C PRO A 289 -29.12 -28.27 -12.47
N GLU A 290 -28.23 -29.20 -12.83
CA GLU A 290 -27.60 -30.14 -11.91
C GLU A 290 -26.52 -29.50 -11.00
N LEU A 291 -26.02 -28.30 -11.32
CA LEU A 291 -25.04 -27.61 -10.49
C LEU A 291 -25.71 -27.06 -9.21
N PRO A 292 -25.25 -27.46 -8.01
CA PRO A 292 -25.78 -26.94 -6.75
C PRO A 292 -25.37 -25.48 -6.56
N LEU A 293 -26.17 -24.73 -5.80
CA LEU A 293 -25.99 -23.29 -5.60
C LEU A 293 -25.69 -22.95 -4.13
N TRP A 294 -24.62 -22.20 -3.90
CA TRP A 294 -24.26 -21.62 -2.59
C TRP A 294 -24.55 -20.11 -2.55
N LYS A 295 -25.16 -19.64 -1.46
CA LYS A 295 -25.64 -18.26 -1.28
C LYS A 295 -25.20 -17.65 0.05
N ASP A 296 -23.93 -17.79 0.36
CA ASP A 296 -23.35 -17.19 1.58
C ASP A 296 -21.85 -17.03 1.42
N GLU A 297 -21.21 -16.47 2.44
CA GLU A 297 -19.74 -16.45 2.60
C GLU A 297 -19.14 -17.86 2.83
N LEU A 298 -17.82 -17.97 2.69
CA LEU A 298 -17.04 -19.20 2.91
C LEU A 298 -15.94 -18.94 3.97
N LEU A 299 -16.35 -18.52 5.18
CA LEU A 299 -15.50 -18.09 6.30
C LEU A 299 -14.68 -19.19 6.95
N MET A 300 -13.37 -19.04 7.15
CA MET A 300 -12.52 -20.08 7.76
C MET A 300 -12.54 -20.11 9.30
N ASP A 301 -12.53 -21.31 9.91
CA ASP A 301 -12.44 -21.54 11.36
C ASP A 301 -11.00 -21.92 11.84
N VAL A 302 -10.06 -21.85 10.91
CA VAL A 302 -8.61 -22.09 11.04
C VAL A 302 -7.98 -21.16 10.01
N HIS A 303 -6.87 -20.48 10.33
CA HIS A 303 -6.26 -19.49 9.42
C HIS A 303 -7.27 -18.46 8.87
N GLY A 304 -7.54 -17.43 9.66
CA GLY A 304 -8.42 -16.33 9.26
C GLY A 304 -8.74 -15.40 10.42
N THR A 305 -9.10 -15.97 11.58
CA THR A 305 -9.55 -15.17 12.74
C THR A 305 -8.49 -14.18 13.25
N GLY A 306 -7.21 -14.56 13.25
CA GLY A 306 -6.11 -13.63 13.58
C GLY A 306 -5.73 -12.70 12.42
N CYS A 307 -5.97 -13.14 11.18
CA CYS A 307 -5.59 -12.43 9.96
C CYS A 307 -6.30 -11.08 9.82
N TYR A 308 -7.52 -10.95 10.36
CA TYR A 308 -8.27 -9.70 10.35
C TYR A 308 -7.64 -8.59 11.24
N THR A 309 -6.74 -8.96 12.16
CA THR A 309 -6.17 -8.02 13.15
C THR A 309 -4.64 -7.93 13.10
N SER A 310 -3.93 -9.04 12.89
CA SER A 310 -2.45 -9.05 12.96
C SER A 310 -1.81 -8.07 11.98
N GLN A 311 -0.68 -7.42 12.33
CA GLN A 311 -0.15 -6.30 11.55
C GLN A 311 -1.17 -5.17 11.39
N ALA A 312 -1.62 -4.63 12.53
CA ALA A 312 -2.58 -3.55 12.56
C ALA A 312 -2.07 -2.28 11.85
N ALA A 313 -0.75 -2.05 11.81
CA ALA A 313 -0.12 -0.96 11.08
C ALA A 313 -0.28 -1.13 9.55
N MET A 314 -0.05 -2.33 9.01
CA MET A 314 -0.28 -2.61 7.58
C MET A 314 -1.75 -2.37 7.19
N LYS A 315 -2.69 -2.80 8.03
CA LYS A 315 -4.13 -2.60 7.79
C LYS A 315 -4.55 -1.13 7.79
N LEU A 316 -3.92 -0.32 8.65
CA LEU A 316 -4.06 1.13 8.63
C LEU A 316 -3.54 1.71 7.32
N TYR A 317 -2.31 1.37 6.92
CA TYR A 317 -1.70 1.88 5.70
C TYR A 317 -2.48 1.50 4.45
N ASN A 318 -2.92 0.25 4.34
CA ASN A 318 -3.81 -0.20 3.27
C ASN A 318 -5.06 0.69 3.19
N ARG A 319 -5.80 0.87 4.30
CA ARG A 319 -7.01 1.71 4.27
C ARG A 319 -6.71 3.17 3.89
N LYS A 320 -5.61 3.74 4.41
CA LYS A 320 -5.24 5.12 4.09
C LYS A 320 -4.86 5.28 2.62
N ASN A 321 -4.15 4.31 2.04
CA ASN A 321 -3.83 4.28 0.62
C ASN A 321 -5.10 4.21 -0.24
N GLU A 322 -6.03 3.31 0.07
CA GLU A 322 -7.31 3.19 -0.64
C GLU A 322 -8.09 4.51 -0.68
N MET A 323 -8.23 5.18 0.47
CA MET A 323 -9.01 6.42 0.60
C MET A 323 -8.27 7.65 0.06
N LEU A 324 -6.94 7.65 0.06
CA LEU A 324 -6.16 8.76 -0.49
C LEU A 324 -6.08 8.66 -2.01
N ALA A 325 -5.93 7.45 -2.55
CA ALA A 325 -5.95 7.18 -3.99
C ALA A 325 -7.30 7.56 -4.62
N ASP A 326 -8.43 7.10 -4.08
CA ASP A 326 -9.77 7.46 -4.62
C ASP A 326 -9.97 8.98 -4.68
N ALA A 327 -9.58 9.69 -3.64
CA ALA A 327 -9.69 11.14 -3.61
C ALA A 327 -8.73 11.86 -4.54
N ALA A 328 -7.51 11.34 -4.74
CA ALA A 328 -6.54 11.87 -5.69
C ALA A 328 -7.05 11.70 -7.13
N GLU A 329 -7.54 10.52 -7.49
CA GLU A 329 -8.11 10.24 -8.82
C GLU A 329 -9.32 11.13 -9.12
N ARG A 330 -10.27 11.22 -8.18
CA ARG A 330 -11.46 12.09 -8.31
C ARG A 330 -11.10 13.54 -8.57
N ASN A 331 -10.09 14.02 -7.88
CA ASN A 331 -9.64 15.40 -7.98
C ASN A 331 -8.84 15.64 -9.26
N ALA A 332 -8.00 14.68 -9.67
CA ALA A 332 -7.26 14.72 -10.93
C ALA A 332 -8.22 14.74 -12.13
N VAL A 333 -9.32 13.98 -12.10
CA VAL A 333 -10.38 14.06 -13.13
C VAL A 333 -10.96 15.47 -13.24
N ALA A 334 -11.24 16.13 -12.11
CA ALA A 334 -11.75 17.50 -12.13
C ALA A 334 -10.73 18.49 -12.71
N ALA A 335 -9.44 18.34 -12.37
CA ALA A 335 -8.36 19.18 -12.88
C ALA A 335 -8.16 19.01 -14.40
N ASP A 336 -8.20 17.77 -14.87
CA ASP A 336 -8.10 17.34 -16.27
C ASP A 336 -9.24 17.91 -17.11
N TRP A 337 -10.49 17.69 -16.67
CA TRP A 337 -11.65 18.21 -17.39
C TRP A 337 -11.68 19.75 -17.44
N LEU A 338 -11.22 20.44 -16.39
CA LEU A 338 -11.12 21.90 -16.40
C LEU A 338 -10.02 22.43 -17.34
N GLY A 339 -9.11 21.56 -17.79
CA GLY A 339 -7.92 21.90 -18.59
C GLY A 339 -6.82 22.59 -17.78
N THR A 340 -6.79 22.34 -16.47
CA THR A 340 -5.85 23.02 -15.54
C THR A 340 -4.60 22.20 -15.27
N ALA A 341 -4.69 20.87 -15.29
CA ALA A 341 -3.58 19.93 -15.23
C ALA A 341 -4.02 18.61 -15.87
N GLU A 342 -3.11 17.88 -16.51
CA GLU A 342 -3.41 16.57 -17.09
C GLU A 342 -3.58 15.49 -16.00
N TYR A 343 -4.35 14.45 -16.30
CA TYR A 343 -4.49 13.30 -15.40
C TYR A 343 -3.19 12.46 -15.39
N PRO A 344 -2.51 12.30 -14.24
CA PRO A 344 -1.22 11.61 -14.17
C PRO A 344 -1.40 10.08 -14.12
N LEU A 345 -1.83 9.49 -15.26
CA LEU A 345 -2.26 8.10 -15.35
C LEU A 345 -1.18 7.10 -14.90
N GLU A 346 0.01 7.16 -15.50
CA GLU A 346 1.08 6.20 -15.22
C GLU A 346 1.53 6.27 -13.76
N PHE A 347 1.69 7.48 -13.22
CA PHE A 347 2.09 7.70 -11.82
C PHE A 347 1.08 7.11 -10.83
N LEU A 348 -0.22 7.28 -11.09
CA LEU A 348 -1.30 6.71 -10.26
C LEU A 348 -1.36 5.18 -10.40
N THR A 349 -1.22 4.65 -11.63
CA THR A 349 -1.25 3.21 -11.90
C THR A 349 -0.09 2.48 -11.21
N GLU A 350 1.13 3.03 -11.26
CA GLU A 350 2.28 2.43 -10.57
C GLU A 350 2.16 2.51 -9.04
N ALA A 351 1.62 3.61 -8.49
CA ALA A 351 1.32 3.69 -7.06
C ALA A 351 0.27 2.65 -6.63
N TRP A 352 -0.77 2.43 -7.41
CA TRP A 352 -1.76 1.39 -7.13
C TRP A 352 -1.20 -0.03 -7.23
N LYS A 353 -0.44 -0.35 -8.28
CA LYS A 353 0.21 -1.67 -8.43
C LYS A 353 1.11 -1.96 -7.23
N ARG A 354 1.81 -0.93 -6.71
CA ARG A 354 2.63 -1.02 -5.50
C ARG A 354 1.81 -1.35 -4.25
N VAL A 355 0.66 -0.71 -4.05
CA VAL A 355 -0.25 -1.06 -2.93
C VAL A 355 -0.83 -2.47 -3.09
N ILE A 356 -1.30 -2.83 -4.29
CA ILE A 356 -2.03 -4.08 -4.52
C ILE A 356 -1.16 -5.32 -4.30
N TRP A 357 0.13 -5.30 -4.65
CA TRP A 357 0.96 -6.48 -4.40
C TRP A 357 1.21 -6.72 -2.90
N HIS A 358 1.10 -5.69 -2.06
CA HIS A 358 1.09 -5.81 -0.60
C HIS A 358 -0.26 -6.24 -0.01
N GLN A 359 -1.33 -6.27 -0.83
CA GLN A 359 -2.60 -6.90 -0.47
C GLN A 359 -2.55 -8.43 -0.59
N PHE A 360 -1.39 -9.00 -0.94
CA PHE A 360 -1.10 -10.44 -0.97
C PHE A 360 -1.55 -11.14 0.32
N HIS A 361 -2.05 -12.37 0.18
CA HIS A 361 -2.74 -13.04 1.28
C HIS A 361 -1.87 -13.44 2.48
N ASP A 362 -0.53 -13.41 2.40
CA ASP A 362 0.35 -13.54 3.59
C ASP A 362 0.98 -12.21 4.07
N ASP A 363 0.82 -11.13 3.32
CA ASP A 363 1.38 -9.82 3.66
C ASP A 363 0.34 -9.01 4.45
N LEU A 364 -0.76 -8.64 3.80
CA LEU A 364 -1.82 -7.85 4.42
C LEU A 364 -2.48 -8.56 5.61
N THR A 365 -2.52 -9.88 5.62
CA THR A 365 -3.07 -10.69 6.73
C THR A 365 -2.14 -10.75 7.93
N GLY A 366 -0.89 -10.32 7.79
CA GLY A 366 0.07 -10.23 8.87
C GLY A 366 0.74 -11.57 9.18
N THR A 367 1.11 -12.36 8.18
CA THR A 367 1.61 -13.73 8.40
C THR A 367 3.02 -14.00 7.88
N SER A 368 3.68 -12.97 7.36
CA SER A 368 5.08 -12.96 6.91
C SER A 368 6.11 -12.68 8.02
N ILE A 369 7.39 -12.88 7.73
CA ILE A 369 8.51 -12.54 8.63
C ILE A 369 8.69 -11.02 8.78
N PRO A 370 9.31 -10.52 9.87
CA PRO A 370 9.47 -9.08 10.11
C PRO A 370 10.15 -8.33 8.94
N ARG A 371 11.19 -8.93 8.35
CA ARG A 371 11.93 -8.38 7.21
C ARG A 371 11.06 -8.14 5.97
N ALA A 372 10.00 -8.93 5.76
CA ALA A 372 9.07 -8.72 4.67
C ALA A 372 8.34 -7.38 4.82
N TYR A 373 7.89 -7.05 6.03
CA TYR A 373 7.18 -5.80 6.30
C TYR A 373 8.05 -4.56 6.21
N GLU A 374 9.37 -4.65 6.36
CA GLU A 374 10.24 -3.50 6.09
C GLU A 374 10.06 -3.00 4.64
N PHE A 375 9.91 -3.92 3.68
CA PHE A 375 9.58 -3.57 2.30
C PHE A 375 8.14 -3.10 2.18
N SER A 376 7.19 -3.80 2.80
CA SER A 376 5.77 -3.45 2.74
C SER A 376 5.46 -2.05 3.30
N TRP A 377 5.99 -1.71 4.47
CA TRP A 377 5.81 -0.38 5.05
C TRP A 377 6.41 0.71 4.16
N ASN A 378 7.58 0.47 3.59
CA ASN A 378 8.22 1.45 2.71
C ASN A 378 7.37 1.74 1.48
N ASP A 379 6.91 0.70 0.79
CA ASP A 379 6.12 0.80 -0.44
C ASP A 379 4.72 1.38 -0.20
N GLU A 380 4.07 0.99 0.90
CA GLU A 380 2.82 1.60 1.35
C GLU A 380 2.98 3.10 1.63
N LEU A 381 4.06 3.50 2.32
CA LEU A 381 4.32 4.90 2.67
C LEU A 381 4.75 5.75 1.46
N ILE A 382 5.49 5.18 0.51
CA ILE A 382 5.80 5.84 -0.77
C ILE A 382 4.51 6.10 -1.54
N SER A 383 3.67 5.08 -1.72
CA SER A 383 2.41 5.20 -2.45
C SER A 383 1.48 6.23 -1.80
N LEU A 384 1.41 6.23 -0.47
CA LEU A 384 0.60 7.19 0.28
C LEU A 384 1.05 8.64 0.02
N LYS A 385 2.36 8.87 -0.05
CA LYS A 385 2.90 10.18 -0.40
C LYS A 385 2.62 10.56 -1.84
N GLN A 386 2.79 9.63 -2.77
CA GLN A 386 2.50 9.86 -4.19
C GLN A 386 1.02 10.24 -4.40
N PHE A 387 0.07 9.56 -3.74
CA PHE A 387 -1.34 9.94 -3.78
C PHE A 387 -1.60 11.31 -3.11
N ALA A 388 -0.92 11.62 -2.00
CA ALA A 388 -1.01 12.94 -1.35
C ALA A 388 -0.51 14.07 -2.27
N GLU A 389 0.57 13.83 -3.00
CA GLU A 389 1.21 14.76 -3.92
C GLU A 389 0.30 15.01 -5.14
N VAL A 390 -0.25 13.96 -5.75
CA VAL A 390 -1.24 14.10 -6.83
C VAL A 390 -2.45 14.88 -6.35
N LEU A 391 -3.01 14.55 -5.19
CA LEU A 391 -4.14 15.27 -4.63
C LEU A 391 -3.81 16.75 -4.41
N THR A 392 -2.67 17.06 -3.81
CA THR A 392 -2.25 18.43 -3.52
C THR A 392 -2.08 19.24 -4.80
N SER A 393 -1.38 18.68 -5.79
CA SER A 393 -1.14 19.31 -7.09
C SER A 393 -2.44 19.57 -7.84
N SER A 394 -3.32 18.56 -7.93
CA SER A 394 -4.60 18.71 -8.61
C SER A 394 -5.57 19.64 -7.88
N VAL A 395 -5.54 19.74 -6.54
CA VAL A 395 -6.36 20.73 -5.81
C VAL A 395 -5.86 22.12 -6.13
N GLY A 396 -4.55 22.32 -6.17
CA GLY A 396 -3.94 23.57 -6.59
C GLY A 396 -4.34 23.96 -8.02
N ALA A 397 -4.31 23.01 -8.96
CA ALA A 397 -4.78 23.22 -10.34
C ALA A 397 -6.26 23.63 -10.41
N VAL A 398 -7.17 22.92 -9.73
CA VAL A 398 -8.59 23.29 -9.69
C VAL A 398 -8.79 24.65 -8.99
N SER A 399 -7.97 24.96 -7.98
CA SER A 399 -8.10 26.21 -7.23
C SER A 399 -7.86 27.45 -8.07
N MET A 400 -7.08 27.36 -9.16
CA MET A 400 -6.85 28.45 -10.12
C MET A 400 -8.14 28.94 -10.78
N GLU A 401 -9.19 28.11 -10.78
CA GLU A 401 -10.49 28.44 -11.34
C GLU A 401 -11.51 28.91 -10.28
N LEU A 402 -11.20 28.74 -9.00
CA LEU A 402 -11.99 29.24 -7.89
C LEU A 402 -11.68 30.71 -7.59
N ASP A 403 -12.68 31.48 -7.16
CA ASP A 403 -12.47 32.81 -6.60
C ASP A 403 -11.87 32.67 -5.19
N THR A 404 -10.56 32.88 -5.09
CA THR A 404 -9.79 32.82 -3.85
C THR A 404 -9.41 34.21 -3.33
N ASP A 405 -9.91 35.29 -3.97
CA ASP A 405 -9.68 36.67 -3.54
C ASP A 405 -10.47 37.00 -2.27
N VAL A 406 -9.88 36.65 -1.13
CA VAL A 406 -10.41 36.89 0.20
C VAL A 406 -9.54 37.87 0.98
N LYS A 407 -10.09 38.49 2.03
CA LYS A 407 -9.32 39.47 2.82
C LYS A 407 -8.24 38.79 3.68
N GLY A 408 -8.54 37.62 4.25
CA GLY A 408 -7.67 36.77 5.06
C GLY A 408 -6.84 35.77 4.25
N THR A 409 -6.52 34.62 4.83
CA THR A 409 -5.92 33.48 4.13
C THR A 409 -7.03 32.64 3.50
N PRO A 410 -7.02 32.40 2.17
CA PRO A 410 -7.96 31.48 1.54
C PRO A 410 -7.58 30.04 1.91
N VAL A 411 -8.59 29.26 2.27
CA VAL A 411 -8.48 27.83 2.56
C VAL A 411 -9.51 27.11 1.70
N VAL A 412 -9.06 26.33 0.74
CA VAL A 412 -9.91 25.47 -0.08
C VAL A 412 -10.17 24.18 0.70
N ILE A 413 -11.43 23.86 0.92
CA ILE A 413 -11.86 22.58 1.49
C ILE A 413 -12.34 21.69 0.35
N TYR A 414 -11.80 20.48 0.25
CA TYR A 414 -12.12 19.47 -0.75
C TYR A 414 -12.92 18.32 -0.12
N ASN A 415 -13.96 17.89 -0.84
CA ASN A 415 -14.79 16.73 -0.52
C ASN A 415 -14.74 15.71 -1.67
N ALA A 416 -14.22 14.52 -1.39
CA ALA A 416 -14.15 13.43 -2.36
C ALA A 416 -15.45 12.59 -2.42
N ALA A 417 -16.35 12.70 -1.44
CA ALA A 417 -17.57 11.90 -1.40
C ALA A 417 -18.50 12.25 -2.59
N GLY A 418 -19.24 11.24 -3.07
CA GLY A 418 -20.21 11.39 -4.16
C GLY A 418 -21.46 12.21 -3.80
N PHE A 419 -21.52 12.77 -2.60
CA PHE A 419 -22.62 13.57 -2.04
C PHE A 419 -22.09 14.78 -1.25
N PRO A 420 -22.89 15.84 -1.03
CA PRO A 420 -22.48 16.98 -0.21
C PRO A 420 -22.19 16.58 1.23
N VAL A 421 -21.07 17.04 1.78
CA VAL A 421 -20.62 16.73 3.14
C VAL A 421 -20.57 17.99 3.98
N SER A 422 -21.03 17.87 5.23
CA SER A 422 -20.92 18.90 6.25
C SER A 422 -20.25 18.32 7.50
N ASP A 423 -18.93 18.44 7.63
CA ASP A 423 -18.19 17.91 8.79
C ASP A 423 -17.23 18.96 9.38
N ILE A 424 -16.69 18.69 10.56
CA ILE A 424 -15.61 19.44 11.18
C ILE A 424 -14.31 19.15 10.41
N VAL A 425 -13.69 20.19 9.89
CA VAL A 425 -12.35 20.13 9.29
C VAL A 425 -11.32 20.75 10.25
N GLU A 426 -10.17 20.10 10.37
CA GLU A 426 -9.01 20.61 11.10
C GLU A 426 -8.05 21.30 10.12
N VAL A 427 -7.62 22.53 10.44
CA VAL A 427 -6.80 23.37 9.56
C VAL A 427 -5.67 24.02 10.34
N SER A 428 -4.45 23.92 9.82
CA SER A 428 -3.23 24.58 10.29
C SER A 428 -2.93 25.78 9.38
N VAL A 429 -2.92 26.99 9.94
CA VAL A 429 -2.63 28.22 9.20
C VAL A 429 -1.28 28.84 9.61
N PRO A 430 -0.52 29.45 8.67
CA PRO A 430 0.86 29.90 8.87
C PRO A 430 0.94 31.27 9.56
N PHE A 431 0.20 31.43 10.66
CA PHE A 431 0.37 32.56 11.56
C PHE A 431 0.01 32.17 12.99
N ALA A 432 0.72 32.72 13.97
CA ALA A 432 0.36 32.59 15.38
C ALA A 432 -0.73 33.59 15.78
N GLY A 433 -1.76 33.11 16.49
CA GLY A 433 -2.77 33.98 17.10
C GLY A 433 -3.94 33.24 17.74
N ARG A 434 -4.29 33.63 18.98
CA ARG A 434 -5.46 33.08 19.70
C ARG A 434 -6.81 33.65 19.29
N LYS A 435 -6.83 34.78 18.56
CA LYS A 435 -8.05 35.38 18.03
C LYS A 435 -8.07 35.13 16.54
N VAL A 436 -8.91 34.20 16.11
CA VAL A 436 -9.11 33.86 14.70
C VAL A 436 -10.60 33.92 14.39
N SER A 437 -10.95 34.33 13.18
CA SER A 437 -12.32 34.21 12.66
C SER A 437 -12.30 33.53 11.31
N VAL A 438 -13.27 32.64 11.09
CA VAL A 438 -13.45 31.89 9.84
C VAL A 438 -14.73 32.37 9.17
N TYR A 439 -14.72 32.53 7.86
CA TYR A 439 -15.89 32.87 7.05
C TYR A 439 -16.05 31.85 5.93
N ASP A 440 -17.29 31.47 5.63
CA ASP A 440 -17.61 30.58 4.52
C ASP A 440 -17.55 31.29 3.15
N ALA A 441 -17.81 30.54 2.09
CA ALA A 441 -17.85 31.03 0.71
C ALA A 441 -18.82 32.21 0.49
N ASN A 442 -19.85 32.37 1.33
CA ASN A 442 -20.81 33.48 1.26
C ASN A 442 -20.42 34.68 2.15
N GLY A 443 -19.25 34.63 2.80
CA GLY A 443 -18.79 35.65 3.73
C GLY A 443 -19.50 35.64 5.09
N LYS A 444 -20.23 34.56 5.42
CA LYS A 444 -20.87 34.38 6.73
C LYS A 444 -19.84 33.81 7.71
N ALA A 445 -19.79 34.37 8.92
CA ALA A 445 -18.88 33.90 9.95
C ALA A 445 -19.28 32.49 10.44
N VAL A 446 -18.27 31.62 10.61
CA VAL A 446 -18.41 30.23 11.04
C VAL A 446 -17.80 30.07 12.42
N ALA A 447 -18.45 29.28 13.28
CA ALA A 447 -17.92 28.96 14.59
C ALA A 447 -16.67 28.08 14.44
N CYS A 448 -15.60 28.45 15.14
CA CYS A 448 -14.33 27.72 15.10
C CYS A 448 -13.77 27.54 16.50
N ASN A 449 -13.09 26.43 16.71
CA ASN A 449 -12.28 26.12 17.87
C ASN A 449 -10.81 26.40 17.52
N VAL A 450 -10.07 27.06 18.42
CA VAL A 450 -8.62 27.16 18.32
C VAL A 450 -8.03 26.00 19.14
N LEU A 451 -7.50 24.99 18.47
CA LEU A 451 -6.96 23.77 19.08
C LEU A 451 -5.60 24.05 19.71
N SER A 452 -4.72 24.74 18.96
CA SER A 452 -3.43 25.20 19.44
C SER A 452 -2.97 26.43 18.67
N SER A 453 -2.09 27.22 19.29
CA SER A 453 -1.36 28.32 18.65
C SER A 453 0.09 28.15 19.08
N GLY A 454 0.90 27.53 18.23
CA GLY A 454 2.21 26.99 18.60
C GLY A 454 3.35 28.01 18.53
N GLU A 455 4.48 27.61 19.11
CA GLU A 455 5.79 28.29 18.94
C GLU A 455 6.39 28.02 17.54
N ASP A 456 5.87 27.00 16.83
CA ASP A 456 6.12 26.67 15.42
C ASP A 456 5.59 27.74 14.43
N GLY A 457 4.93 28.78 14.92
CA GLY A 457 4.35 29.84 14.11
C GLY A 457 2.99 29.49 13.49
N LEU A 458 2.44 28.30 13.76
CA LEU A 458 1.17 27.82 13.23
C LEU A 458 0.03 28.00 14.24
N THR A 459 -1.18 28.23 13.73
CA THR A 459 -2.42 28.10 14.53
C THR A 459 -3.24 26.95 13.96
N ARG A 460 -3.60 25.99 14.82
CA ARG A 460 -4.45 24.84 14.47
C ARG A 460 -5.89 25.13 14.90
N LEU A 461 -6.83 24.96 13.98
CA LEU A 461 -8.23 25.31 14.12
C LEU A 461 -9.11 24.10 13.78
N ALA A 462 -10.29 24.02 14.38
CA ALA A 462 -11.36 23.14 13.92
C ALA A 462 -12.62 23.96 13.64
N PHE A 463 -13.27 23.77 12.50
CA PHE A 463 -14.53 24.44 12.19
C PHE A 463 -15.39 23.60 11.26
N LYS A 464 -16.71 23.85 11.27
CA LYS A 464 -17.65 23.19 10.37
C LYS A 464 -17.46 23.69 8.94
N ALA A 465 -17.20 22.79 8.01
CA ALA A 465 -17.20 23.06 6.58
C ALA A 465 -18.35 22.33 5.89
N SER A 466 -19.04 23.00 4.96
CA SER A 466 -20.08 22.41 4.12
C SER A 466 -19.63 22.50 2.68
N VAL A 467 -19.41 21.35 2.05
CA VAL A 467 -18.73 21.23 0.76
C VAL A 467 -19.58 20.37 -0.17
N PRO A 468 -19.80 20.78 -1.44
CA PRO A 468 -20.56 19.98 -2.38
C PRO A 468 -19.88 18.64 -2.71
N ALA A 469 -20.62 17.73 -3.35
CA ALA A 469 -20.12 16.43 -3.80
C ALA A 469 -18.97 16.59 -4.80
N VAL A 470 -17.93 15.74 -4.68
CA VAL A 470 -16.73 15.75 -5.53
C VAL A 470 -16.33 17.19 -5.86
N GLY A 471 -16.06 17.96 -4.82
CA GLY A 471 -16.23 19.40 -4.89
C GLY A 471 -15.47 20.18 -3.84
N TYR A 472 -15.62 21.51 -3.94
CA TYR A 472 -14.76 22.48 -3.28
C TYR A 472 -15.56 23.61 -2.67
N ALA A 473 -15.05 24.17 -1.58
CA ALA A 473 -15.53 25.42 -1.01
C ALA A 473 -14.35 26.25 -0.49
N VAL A 474 -14.33 27.54 -0.86
CA VAL A 474 -13.33 28.50 -0.38
C VAL A 474 -13.80 29.10 0.94
N TYR A 475 -13.00 28.88 1.98
CA TYR A 475 -13.14 29.50 3.30
C TYR A 475 -12.07 30.58 3.47
N GLU A 476 -12.40 31.56 4.30
CA GLU A 476 -11.50 32.66 4.64
C GLU A 476 -11.13 32.61 6.11
N VAL A 477 -9.84 32.54 6.42
CA VAL A 477 -9.32 32.58 7.80
C VAL A 477 -8.64 33.91 8.05
N ARG A 478 -9.10 34.67 9.06
CA ARG A 478 -8.52 35.97 9.44
C ARG A 478 -7.85 35.92 10.80
N LYS A 479 -6.67 36.54 10.91
CA LYS A 479 -6.08 36.93 12.20
C LYS A 479 -6.90 38.06 12.81
N GLY A 480 -7.48 37.82 13.99
CA GLY A 480 -8.39 38.74 14.66
C GLY A 480 -9.86 38.56 14.27
N GLY A 481 -10.68 39.59 14.51
CA GLY A 481 -12.13 39.55 14.30
C GLY A 481 -12.92 39.09 15.52
N ARG A 482 -14.25 39.16 15.43
CA ARG A 482 -15.17 38.63 16.44
C ARG A 482 -15.55 37.21 16.00
N PRO A 483 -15.18 36.16 16.75
CA PRO A 483 -15.61 34.81 16.44
C PRO A 483 -17.14 34.76 16.37
N ALA A 484 -17.68 33.96 15.45
CA ALA A 484 -19.10 33.65 15.50
C ALA A 484 -19.39 32.95 16.83
N ALA A 485 -20.41 33.41 17.56
CA ALA A 485 -20.94 32.64 18.67
C ALA A 485 -21.65 31.42 18.07
N GLY A 486 -21.37 30.21 18.56
CA GLY A 486 -22.23 29.07 18.26
C GLY A 486 -23.60 29.28 18.91
N ASP A 487 -24.68 28.93 18.22
CA ASP A 487 -26.04 28.98 18.78
C ASP A 487 -26.19 27.99 19.96
N GLN A 488 -25.40 26.90 19.93
CA GLN A 488 -25.17 25.97 21.02
C GLN A 488 -23.67 25.67 21.12
N THR A 489 -23.21 25.26 22.30
CA THR A 489 -21.81 24.91 22.58
C THR A 489 -21.75 23.51 23.16
N VAL A 490 -20.80 22.70 22.70
CA VAL A 490 -20.49 21.43 23.37
C VAL A 490 -20.08 21.72 24.80
N LYS A 491 -20.75 21.08 25.76
CA LYS A 491 -20.47 21.24 27.18
C LYS A 491 -19.57 20.11 27.62
N VAL A 492 -18.44 20.46 28.22
CA VAL A 492 -17.51 19.49 28.81
C VAL A 492 -17.27 19.85 30.26
N SER A 493 -17.50 18.92 31.18
CA SER A 493 -17.31 19.13 32.60
C SER A 493 -16.99 17.84 33.34
N GLY A 494 -15.82 17.80 34.00
CA GLY A 494 -15.38 16.62 34.76
C GLY A 494 -15.29 15.39 33.85
N ASN A 495 -16.19 14.43 34.08
CA ASN A 495 -16.32 13.17 33.36
C ASN A 495 -17.50 13.15 32.37
N THR A 496 -18.11 14.30 32.06
CA THR A 496 -19.31 14.40 31.21
C THR A 496 -19.05 15.30 30.00
N ILE A 497 -19.50 14.85 28.83
CA ILE A 497 -19.51 15.64 27.60
C ILE A 497 -20.91 15.58 26.95
N GLU A 498 -21.42 16.71 26.49
CA GLU A 498 -22.78 16.81 25.93
C GLU A 498 -22.83 17.82 24.77
N ASN A 499 -23.39 17.43 23.63
CA ASN A 499 -23.74 18.30 22.49
C ASN A 499 -25.26 18.37 22.33
N SER A 500 -25.81 18.83 21.21
CA SER A 500 -27.27 18.88 20.99
C SER A 500 -27.98 17.50 20.98
N VAL A 501 -27.30 16.42 20.60
CA VAL A 501 -27.87 15.07 20.43
C VAL A 501 -27.57 14.15 21.61
N TYR A 502 -26.30 14.01 21.99
CA TYR A 502 -25.88 13.08 23.02
C TYR A 502 -25.44 13.77 24.31
N LYS A 503 -25.66 13.06 25.41
CA LYS A 503 -24.95 13.24 26.67
C LYS A 503 -24.18 11.97 26.99
N VAL A 504 -22.87 12.08 27.13
CA VAL A 504 -21.96 10.97 27.43
C VAL A 504 -21.36 11.16 28.81
N VAL A 505 -21.38 10.11 29.63
CA VAL A 505 -20.84 10.11 31.00
C VAL A 505 -19.80 8.99 31.13
N LEU A 506 -18.63 9.34 31.65
CA LEU A 506 -17.56 8.40 31.96
C LEU A 506 -17.63 7.99 33.43
N ASP A 507 -17.36 6.72 33.75
CA ASP A 507 -17.18 6.27 35.13
C ASP A 507 -15.78 6.62 35.68
N ALA A 508 -15.46 6.15 36.89
CA ALA A 508 -14.18 6.41 37.53
C ALA A 508 -12.99 5.74 36.82
N ASN A 509 -13.24 4.74 35.98
CA ASN A 509 -12.24 4.09 35.14
C ASN A 509 -12.02 4.82 33.81
N GLY A 510 -12.84 5.84 33.53
CA GLY A 510 -12.84 6.55 32.25
C GLY A 510 -13.60 5.81 31.15
N ASP A 511 -14.30 4.73 31.48
CA ASP A 511 -15.15 3.99 30.55
C ASP A 511 -16.51 4.68 30.40
N ILE A 512 -17.13 4.58 29.22
CA ILE A 512 -18.40 5.25 28.94
C ILE A 512 -19.53 4.42 29.56
N CYS A 513 -20.05 4.84 30.71
CA CYS A 513 -21.12 4.15 31.44
C CYS A 513 -22.53 4.60 31.06
N SER A 514 -22.66 5.69 30.27
CA SER A 514 -23.95 6.16 29.75
C SER A 514 -23.73 7.01 28.50
N ILE A 515 -24.58 6.76 27.49
CA ILE A 515 -24.77 7.58 26.30
C ILE A 515 -26.28 7.78 26.14
N THR A 516 -26.78 8.94 26.54
CA THR A 516 -28.18 9.31 26.35
C THR A 516 -28.37 10.02 25.02
N ASP A 517 -29.16 9.46 24.11
CA ASP A 517 -29.72 10.18 22.97
C ASP A 517 -30.90 11.04 23.42
N LYS A 518 -30.72 12.35 23.36
CA LYS A 518 -31.69 13.35 23.82
C LYS A 518 -32.83 13.57 22.83
N ARG A 519 -32.70 13.15 21.58
CA ARG A 519 -33.75 13.28 20.55
C ARG A 519 -34.97 12.43 20.93
N CYS A 520 -34.72 11.20 21.36
CA CYS A 520 -35.73 10.23 21.74
C CYS A 520 -35.72 9.86 23.23
N GLY A 521 -34.77 10.40 24.01
CA GLY A 521 -34.63 10.10 25.44
C GLY A 521 -34.24 8.65 25.72
N ARG A 522 -33.46 8.02 24.83
CA ARG A 522 -33.01 6.63 24.97
C ARG A 522 -31.58 6.57 25.47
N GLU A 523 -31.30 5.55 26.28
CA GLU A 523 -29.95 5.16 26.68
C GLU A 523 -29.42 4.15 25.66
N LEU A 524 -28.16 4.24 25.25
CA LEU A 524 -27.52 3.30 24.32
C LEU A 524 -26.74 2.21 25.05
N VAL A 525 -26.23 2.48 26.26
CA VAL A 525 -25.41 1.54 27.03
C VAL A 525 -26.30 0.67 27.92
N GLU A 526 -26.02 -0.63 28.02
CA GLU A 526 -26.74 -1.52 28.94
C GLU A 526 -26.63 -1.04 30.41
N GLU A 527 -27.72 -1.12 31.17
CA GLU A 527 -27.74 -0.70 32.59
C GLU A 527 -26.69 -1.45 33.41
N GLY A 528 -25.82 -0.69 34.10
CA GLY A 528 -24.76 -1.25 34.95
C GLY A 528 -23.53 -1.76 34.19
N LYS A 529 -23.44 -1.51 32.88
CA LYS A 529 -22.27 -1.80 32.04
C LYS A 529 -21.63 -0.51 31.51
N SER A 530 -20.47 -0.64 30.87
CA SER A 530 -19.76 0.47 30.24
C SER A 530 -19.17 0.03 28.90
N VAL A 531 -19.17 0.92 27.90
CA VAL A 531 -18.32 0.77 26.71
C VAL A 531 -16.87 0.99 27.15
N ARG A 532 -16.02 -0.01 26.90
CA ARG A 532 -14.68 -0.07 27.49
C ARG A 532 -13.65 -0.71 26.57
N LEU A 533 -12.37 -0.49 26.87
CA LEU A 533 -11.29 -1.34 26.38
C LEU A 533 -11.29 -2.66 27.17
N ALA A 534 -11.52 -3.76 26.45
CA ALA A 534 -11.55 -5.12 26.97
C ALA A 534 -10.27 -5.85 26.56
N LEU A 535 -9.42 -6.15 27.55
CA LEU A 535 -8.16 -6.85 27.35
C LEU A 535 -8.32 -8.32 27.77
N PHE A 536 -7.96 -9.26 26.90
CA PHE A 536 -7.91 -10.67 27.23
C PHE A 536 -6.46 -11.05 27.57
N PRO A 537 -6.11 -11.24 28.85
CA PRO A 537 -4.80 -11.75 29.22
C PRO A 537 -4.75 -13.23 28.86
N HIS A 538 -3.67 -13.68 28.24
CA HIS A 538 -3.49 -15.02 27.68
C HIS A 538 -4.21 -15.25 26.35
N ASN A 539 -3.44 -15.11 25.28
CA ASN A 539 -3.87 -15.30 23.90
C ASN A 539 -3.10 -16.47 23.24
N PRO A 540 -3.29 -17.72 23.71
CA PRO A 540 -2.52 -18.86 23.23
C PRO A 540 -2.85 -19.17 21.76
N SER A 541 -1.83 -19.11 20.90
CA SER A 541 -1.92 -19.60 19.53
C SER A 541 -0.54 -20.11 19.10
N TYR A 542 -0.32 -21.43 19.21
CA TYR A 542 1.02 -22.02 19.14
C TYR A 542 1.39 -22.54 17.75
N SER A 543 0.41 -23.06 17.00
CA SER A 543 0.67 -23.64 15.69
C SER A 543 0.75 -22.58 14.61
N TRP A 544 -0.14 -21.58 14.66
CA TRP A 544 -0.28 -20.53 13.66
C TRP A 544 -0.59 -19.19 14.33
N PRO A 545 0.39 -18.61 15.05
CA PRO A 545 0.13 -17.54 15.99
C PRO A 545 -0.57 -16.31 15.42
N ALA A 546 -0.06 -15.74 14.33
CA ALA A 546 -0.65 -14.56 13.70
C ALA A 546 -1.96 -14.87 12.97
N TRP A 547 -2.08 -16.08 12.43
CA TRP A 547 -3.26 -16.52 11.66
C TRP A 547 -4.52 -16.72 12.51
N GLU A 548 -4.36 -17.01 13.81
CA GLU A 548 -5.43 -17.53 14.65
C GLU A 548 -5.61 -16.74 15.95
N ILE A 549 -6.84 -16.30 16.17
CA ILE A 549 -7.40 -16.05 17.50
C ILE A 549 -8.24 -17.27 17.87
N MET A 550 -7.98 -17.85 19.02
CA MET A 550 -8.67 -19.06 19.48
C MET A 550 -10.05 -18.72 20.06
N LYS A 551 -11.05 -19.55 19.78
CA LYS A 551 -12.39 -19.39 20.38
C LYS A 551 -12.34 -19.36 21.90
N SER A 552 -11.50 -20.17 22.53
CA SER A 552 -11.33 -20.20 23.98
C SER A 552 -10.83 -18.86 24.55
N THR A 553 -10.06 -18.09 23.78
CA THR A 553 -9.62 -16.74 24.16
C THR A 553 -10.80 -15.77 24.08
N VAL A 554 -11.55 -15.78 22.97
CA VAL A 554 -12.73 -14.91 22.77
C VAL A 554 -13.86 -15.20 23.77
N ASP A 555 -14.00 -16.45 24.21
CA ASP A 555 -14.98 -16.90 25.22
C ASP A 555 -14.53 -16.62 26.66
N SER A 556 -13.25 -16.29 26.88
CA SER A 556 -12.73 -16.00 28.22
C SER A 556 -13.21 -14.62 28.71
N GLU A 557 -13.20 -14.41 30.02
CA GLU A 557 -13.59 -13.13 30.61
C GLU A 557 -12.47 -12.11 30.43
N PRO A 558 -12.70 -10.98 29.73
CA PRO A 558 -11.69 -9.92 29.61
C PRO A 558 -11.56 -9.11 30.89
N VAL A 559 -10.43 -8.43 31.05
CA VAL A 559 -10.17 -7.43 32.08
C VAL A 559 -10.25 -6.02 31.50
N SER A 560 -10.62 -5.06 32.34
CA SER A 560 -10.63 -3.64 31.96
C SER A 560 -9.25 -3.02 32.10
N VAL A 561 -8.94 -2.05 31.23
CA VAL A 561 -7.73 -1.23 31.34
C VAL A 561 -8.00 -0.07 32.30
N THR A 562 -7.60 -0.21 33.56
CA THR A 562 -7.99 0.73 34.64
C THR A 562 -6.83 1.22 35.51
N ASP A 563 -5.57 0.97 35.14
CA ASP A 563 -4.45 1.48 35.91
C ASP A 563 -4.14 2.94 35.55
N SER A 564 -3.81 3.76 36.55
CA SER A 564 -3.39 5.16 36.38
C SER A 564 -4.35 6.03 35.55
N VAL A 565 -5.66 5.86 35.76
CA VAL A 565 -6.70 6.58 35.03
C VAL A 565 -6.64 8.08 35.33
N GLU A 566 -6.56 8.87 34.27
CA GLU A 566 -6.69 10.32 34.31
C GLU A 566 -7.69 10.77 33.26
N ILE A 567 -8.72 11.51 33.69
CA ILE A 567 -9.74 12.11 32.82
C ILE A 567 -9.55 13.62 32.84
N THR A 568 -9.35 14.21 31.66
CA THR A 568 -9.13 15.65 31.48
C THR A 568 -9.98 16.19 30.35
N VAL A 569 -10.26 17.49 30.37
CA VAL A 569 -10.87 18.19 29.23
C VAL A 569 -9.75 18.51 28.25
N ALA A 570 -9.76 17.87 27.08
CA ALA A 570 -8.79 18.17 26.01
C ALA A 570 -9.24 19.36 25.17
N GLU A 571 -10.54 19.45 24.88
CA GLU A 571 -11.11 20.49 24.04
C GLU A 571 -12.50 20.89 24.55
N CYS A 572 -12.80 22.19 24.54
CA CYS A 572 -14.14 22.70 24.83
C CYS A 572 -14.38 23.96 24.00
N GLY A 573 -15.26 23.86 23.01
CA GLY A 573 -15.58 24.96 22.13
C GLY A 573 -16.95 24.84 21.47
N PRO A 574 -17.35 25.85 20.68
CA PRO A 574 -18.68 25.90 20.07
C PRO A 574 -18.94 24.83 19.01
N ALA A 575 -17.91 24.37 18.27
CA ALA A 575 -18.07 23.41 17.19
C ALA A 575 -17.81 21.96 17.62
N ARG A 576 -17.00 21.77 18.66
CA ARG A 576 -16.51 20.47 19.11
C ARG A 576 -16.07 20.53 20.57
N GLY A 577 -16.15 19.41 21.27
CA GLY A 577 -15.54 19.20 22.58
C GLY A 577 -14.95 17.80 22.68
N ALA A 578 -13.99 17.63 23.58
CA ALA A 578 -13.32 16.34 23.79
C ALA A 578 -12.92 16.13 25.26
N LEU A 579 -13.19 14.92 25.76
CA LEU A 579 -12.58 14.39 26.98
C LEU A 579 -11.38 13.52 26.59
N ARG A 580 -10.26 13.70 27.28
CA ARG A 580 -9.08 12.85 27.15
C ARG A 580 -8.99 11.93 28.36
N VAL A 581 -8.86 10.64 28.10
CA VAL A 581 -8.67 9.60 29.10
C VAL A 581 -7.31 8.95 28.86
N SER A 582 -6.39 9.05 29.81
CA SER A 582 -5.12 8.31 29.77
C SER A 582 -5.06 7.24 30.84
N ARG A 583 -4.59 6.05 30.46
CA ARG A 583 -4.55 4.85 31.31
C ARG A 583 -3.35 3.97 30.96
N LYS A 584 -3.12 2.94 31.77
CA LYS A 584 -2.08 1.93 31.56
C LYS A 584 -2.62 0.51 31.77
N TYR A 585 -1.88 -0.45 31.21
CA TYR A 585 -1.91 -1.85 31.58
C TYR A 585 -0.49 -2.41 31.42
N GLY A 586 0.16 -2.78 32.51
CA GLY A 586 1.60 -3.09 32.49
C GLY A 586 2.41 -1.93 31.89
N ASP A 587 3.21 -2.24 30.86
CA ASP A 587 4.02 -1.25 30.13
C ASP A 587 3.28 -0.59 28.95
N SER A 588 2.08 -1.06 28.62
CA SER A 588 1.24 -0.45 27.58
C SER A 588 0.57 0.83 28.09
N ARG A 589 0.50 1.84 27.23
CA ARG A 589 -0.16 3.13 27.50
C ARG A 589 -1.29 3.36 26.51
N PHE A 590 -2.42 3.81 27.03
CA PHE A 590 -3.64 4.05 26.25
C PHE A 590 -4.08 5.49 26.47
N VAL A 591 -4.31 6.21 25.39
CA VAL A 591 -4.92 7.55 25.40
C VAL A 591 -6.13 7.52 24.47
N GLN A 592 -7.30 7.83 25.02
CA GLN A 592 -8.55 7.92 24.26
C GLN A 592 -9.08 9.36 24.30
N TYR A 593 -9.51 9.89 23.17
CA TYR A 593 -10.26 11.13 23.09
C TYR A 593 -11.70 10.81 22.71
N ILE A 594 -12.64 11.10 23.62
CA ILE A 594 -14.08 10.99 23.39
C ILE A 594 -14.56 12.34 22.89
N VAL A 595 -14.90 12.42 21.61
CA VAL A 595 -15.16 13.66 20.88
C VAL A 595 -16.62 13.75 20.49
N LEU A 596 -17.25 14.88 20.79
CA LEU A 596 -18.56 15.26 20.26
C LEU A 596 -18.43 16.50 19.39
N ASN A 597 -19.02 16.44 18.20
CA ASN A 597 -19.17 17.57 17.30
C ASN A 597 -20.54 18.24 17.53
N GLU A 598 -20.74 19.44 16.98
CA GLU A 598 -22.03 20.12 16.97
C GLU A 598 -22.46 20.42 15.52
N GLY A 599 -23.77 20.49 15.27
CA GLY A 599 -24.33 20.68 13.92
C GLY A 599 -24.69 19.36 13.24
N ASP A 600 -24.28 19.17 11.97
CA ASP A 600 -24.79 18.07 11.13
C ASP A 600 -24.23 16.70 11.58
N GLU A 601 -23.02 16.70 12.15
CA GLU A 601 -22.36 15.51 12.72
C GLU A 601 -22.55 15.41 14.25
N SER A 602 -23.55 16.10 14.80
CA SER A 602 -23.84 16.04 16.24
C SER A 602 -24.30 14.65 16.70
N ASP A 603 -24.75 13.79 15.78
CA ASP A 603 -25.21 12.44 16.07
C ASP A 603 -24.15 11.34 15.87
N ARG A 604 -22.87 11.73 15.84
CA ARG A 604 -21.70 10.84 15.84
C ARG A 604 -20.81 11.11 17.06
N ILE A 605 -20.37 10.04 17.73
CA ILE A 605 -19.41 10.10 18.85
C ILE A 605 -18.10 9.47 18.35
N ASP A 606 -17.02 10.24 18.25
CA ASP A 606 -15.73 9.73 17.80
C ASP A 606 -14.84 9.36 19.00
N ILE A 607 -14.24 8.17 18.96
CA ILE A 607 -13.26 7.71 19.93
C ILE A 607 -11.93 7.56 19.20
N ARG A 608 -11.06 8.57 19.35
CA ARG A 608 -9.70 8.57 18.80
C ARG A 608 -8.76 7.91 19.78
N ASN A 609 -8.02 6.90 19.35
CA ASN A 609 -7.13 6.11 20.21
C ASN A 609 -5.68 6.32 19.80
N GLU A 610 -4.82 6.57 20.78
CA GLU A 610 -3.37 6.47 20.68
C GLU A 610 -2.93 5.38 21.67
N VAL A 611 -2.31 4.31 21.17
CA VAL A 611 -1.92 3.15 21.98
C VAL A 611 -0.43 2.87 21.76
N ASP A 612 0.36 3.02 22.82
CA ASP A 612 1.72 2.46 22.87
C ASP A 612 1.59 1.02 23.37
N TRP A 613 1.54 0.08 22.43
CA TRP A 613 1.30 -1.32 22.72
C TRP A 613 2.59 -2.07 23.02
N ARG A 614 2.71 -2.57 24.25
CA ARG A 614 3.84 -3.35 24.77
C ARG A 614 3.40 -4.66 25.44
N SER A 615 2.15 -5.06 25.23
CA SER A 615 1.56 -6.25 25.86
C SER A 615 1.71 -7.48 24.96
N GLU A 616 2.63 -8.37 25.34
CA GLU A 616 2.71 -9.72 24.78
C GLU A 616 1.57 -10.60 25.35
N ASP A 617 1.25 -11.71 24.66
CA ASP A 617 0.25 -12.70 25.11
C ASP A 617 -1.13 -12.07 25.43
N ALA A 618 -1.59 -11.19 24.54
CA ALA A 618 -2.79 -10.39 24.77
C ALA A 618 -3.62 -10.17 23.50
N LEU A 619 -4.92 -10.00 23.70
CA LEU A 619 -5.87 -9.55 22.69
C LEU A 619 -6.60 -8.32 23.23
N LEU A 620 -6.61 -7.22 22.49
CA LEU A 620 -7.31 -6.00 22.85
C LEU A 620 -8.55 -5.83 21.97
N LYS A 621 -9.71 -5.58 22.59
CA LYS A 621 -10.96 -5.26 21.91
C LYS A 621 -11.60 -4.00 22.49
N ALA A 622 -12.40 -3.30 21.69
CA ALA A 622 -13.42 -2.38 22.20
C ALA A 622 -14.72 -3.15 22.40
N GLU A 623 -15.31 -3.07 23.60
CA GLU A 623 -16.53 -3.79 23.97
C GLU A 623 -17.70 -2.83 24.08
N PHE A 624 -18.81 -3.16 23.40
CA PHE A 624 -20.02 -2.35 23.32
C PHE A 624 -21.23 -3.12 23.90
N PRO A 625 -21.47 -3.04 25.22
CA PRO A 625 -22.69 -3.54 25.83
C PRO A 625 -23.85 -2.55 25.59
N LEU A 626 -24.79 -2.95 24.75
CA LEU A 626 -25.85 -2.10 24.25
C LEU A 626 -27.18 -2.33 24.98
N SER A 627 -28.00 -1.29 25.05
CA SER A 627 -29.37 -1.36 25.60
C SER A 627 -30.36 -2.05 24.66
N VAL A 628 -30.02 -2.14 23.36
CA VAL A 628 -30.77 -2.86 22.33
C VAL A 628 -30.32 -4.32 22.27
N SER A 629 -31.22 -5.22 21.88
CA SER A 629 -30.95 -6.66 21.89
C SER A 629 -31.48 -7.35 20.64
N ASN A 630 -30.61 -8.01 19.89
CA ASN A 630 -30.97 -8.78 18.69
C ASN A 630 -30.01 -9.97 18.49
N PRO A 631 -30.50 -11.19 18.21
CA PRO A 631 -29.67 -12.34 17.87
C PRO A 631 -28.71 -12.08 16.72
N GLU A 632 -29.07 -11.20 15.78
CA GLU A 632 -28.26 -10.86 14.62
C GLU A 632 -27.81 -9.39 14.65
N ALA A 633 -26.61 -9.13 14.12
CA ALA A 633 -26.10 -7.80 13.79
C ALA A 633 -25.74 -7.77 12.30
N VAL A 634 -25.85 -6.59 11.68
CA VAL A 634 -25.54 -6.38 10.27
C VAL A 634 -24.12 -5.84 10.14
N TYR A 635 -23.32 -6.44 9.26
CA TYR A 635 -21.91 -6.11 9.05
C TYR A 635 -21.67 -5.65 7.62
N ASP A 636 -20.81 -4.65 7.47
CA ASP A 636 -20.38 -4.12 6.18
C ASP A 636 -19.46 -5.08 5.43
N LEU A 637 -19.79 -5.37 4.16
CA LEU A 637 -18.94 -6.15 3.26
C LEU A 637 -18.24 -5.28 2.20
N GLY A 638 -18.32 -3.94 2.32
CA GLY A 638 -17.82 -2.98 1.36
C GLY A 638 -18.76 -2.82 0.15
N VAL A 639 -19.20 -3.91 -0.45
CA VAL A 639 -20.34 -3.92 -1.39
C VAL A 639 -21.37 -4.89 -0.81
N GLY A 640 -22.48 -4.31 -0.37
CA GLY A 640 -23.50 -5.02 0.39
C GLY A 640 -23.18 -5.23 1.87
N SER A 641 -24.07 -5.96 2.54
CA SER A 641 -23.99 -6.20 3.98
C SER A 641 -24.51 -7.59 4.33
N LYS A 642 -24.09 -8.13 5.47
CA LYS A 642 -24.50 -9.45 5.97
C LYS A 642 -24.97 -9.39 7.41
N ALA A 643 -26.16 -9.93 7.67
CA ALA A 643 -26.60 -10.25 9.03
C ALA A 643 -25.89 -11.52 9.52
N ARG A 644 -25.27 -11.45 10.71
CA ARG A 644 -24.62 -12.59 11.38
C ARG A 644 -25.12 -12.72 12.81
N GLY A 645 -25.26 -13.96 13.27
CA GLY A 645 -25.69 -14.30 14.62
C GLY A 645 -24.60 -14.16 15.68
N ASN A 646 -24.91 -14.58 16.91
CA ASN A 646 -23.92 -14.69 17.99
C ASN A 646 -22.83 -15.72 17.67
N ASN A 647 -21.70 -15.61 18.37
CA ASN A 647 -20.52 -16.47 18.22
C ASN A 647 -20.86 -17.97 18.24
N VAL A 648 -20.50 -18.66 17.17
CA VAL A 648 -20.54 -20.13 17.07
C VAL A 648 -19.15 -20.69 16.84
N LEU A 649 -18.99 -22.02 16.87
CA LEU A 649 -17.68 -22.65 16.73
C LEU A 649 -16.95 -22.30 15.42
N THR A 650 -17.68 -22.04 14.36
CA THR A 650 -17.16 -21.75 13.00
C THR A 650 -17.23 -20.27 12.60
N ALA A 651 -17.79 -19.41 13.46
CA ALA A 651 -17.94 -17.98 13.23
C ALA A 651 -18.01 -17.26 14.59
N TYR A 652 -16.86 -17.10 15.23
CA TYR A 652 -16.69 -16.40 16.51
C TYR A 652 -15.76 -15.18 16.43
N GLU A 653 -15.15 -14.99 15.27
CA GLU A 653 -14.37 -13.81 14.88
C GLU A 653 -14.57 -13.70 13.37
N VAL A 654 -15.17 -12.60 12.90
CA VAL A 654 -15.59 -12.41 11.51
C VAL A 654 -15.09 -11.08 10.98
N TYR A 655 -14.99 -10.97 9.66
CA TYR A 655 -14.55 -9.73 9.02
C TYR A 655 -15.72 -8.76 8.78
N ALA A 656 -15.45 -7.46 8.87
CA ALA A 656 -16.28 -6.41 8.30
C ALA A 656 -15.40 -5.24 7.86
N GLN A 657 -15.88 -4.44 6.91
CA GLN A 657 -15.09 -3.35 6.32
C GLN A 657 -15.07 -2.10 7.20
N GLN A 658 -16.13 -1.29 7.21
CA GLN A 658 -16.12 0.01 7.90
C GLN A 658 -17.11 0.10 9.06
N TRP A 659 -18.13 -0.76 9.14
CA TRP A 659 -19.15 -0.65 10.18
C TRP A 659 -19.85 -1.97 10.52
N ALA A 660 -20.45 -1.99 11.72
CA ALA A 660 -21.40 -3.00 12.17
C ALA A 660 -22.59 -2.31 12.86
N ASP A 661 -23.80 -2.85 12.71
CA ASP A 661 -25.04 -2.31 13.25
C ASP A 661 -25.80 -3.36 14.07
N LEU A 662 -26.22 -2.97 15.27
CA LEU A 662 -27.17 -3.73 16.07
C LEU A 662 -28.46 -2.93 16.24
N THR A 663 -29.48 -3.32 15.49
CA THR A 663 -30.84 -2.78 15.61
C THR A 663 -31.69 -3.71 16.48
N ASP A 664 -32.48 -3.16 17.41
CA ASP A 664 -33.37 -3.93 18.29
C ASP A 664 -34.31 -4.83 17.47
N ARG A 665 -34.75 -5.96 18.04
CA ARG A 665 -35.65 -6.93 17.37
C ARG A 665 -36.93 -6.32 16.85
N ASP A 666 -37.43 -5.27 17.52
CA ASP A 666 -38.64 -4.57 17.12
C ASP A 666 -38.41 -3.48 16.04
N GLY A 667 -37.15 -3.26 15.64
CA GLY A 667 -36.75 -2.27 14.66
C GLY A 667 -36.91 -0.82 15.14
N SER A 668 -37.16 -0.59 16.43
CA SER A 668 -37.47 0.76 16.93
C SER A 668 -36.25 1.64 17.11
N TYR A 669 -35.08 1.05 17.35
CA TYR A 669 -33.85 1.77 17.62
C TYR A 669 -32.63 0.87 17.36
N GLY A 670 -31.53 1.45 16.88
CA GLY A 670 -30.28 0.76 16.68
C GLY A 670 -29.07 1.56 17.12
N VAL A 671 -27.94 0.86 17.23
CA VAL A 671 -26.63 1.44 17.49
C VAL A 671 -25.64 0.87 16.50
N SER A 672 -24.98 1.77 15.77
CA SER A 672 -23.94 1.42 14.80
C SER A 672 -22.58 1.82 15.31
N ILE A 673 -21.60 0.96 15.04
CA ILE A 673 -20.19 1.19 15.32
C ILE A 673 -19.45 1.26 13.98
N MET A 674 -18.75 2.37 13.74
CA MET A 674 -17.93 2.61 12.55
C MET A 674 -16.45 2.60 12.91
N ASN A 675 -15.55 2.33 11.97
CA ASN A 675 -14.12 2.31 12.18
C ASN A 675 -13.34 2.79 10.94
N ASP A 676 -12.05 3.10 11.13
CA ASP A 676 -11.16 3.61 10.09
C ASP A 676 -10.03 2.66 9.66
N SER A 677 -9.91 1.46 10.24
CA SER A 677 -8.75 0.57 10.04
C SER A 677 -8.85 -0.83 10.67
N LYS A 678 -9.99 -1.21 11.27
CA LYS A 678 -10.16 -2.44 12.06
C LYS A 678 -11.19 -3.37 11.43
N TYR A 679 -10.78 -4.61 11.17
CA TYR A 679 -11.56 -5.54 10.35
C TYR A 679 -12.15 -6.72 11.12
N GLY A 680 -11.62 -7.05 12.31
CA GLY A 680 -12.07 -8.19 13.12
C GLY A 680 -13.21 -7.83 14.08
N TRP A 681 -14.26 -8.65 14.11
CA TRP A 681 -15.44 -8.46 14.95
C TRP A 681 -15.91 -9.75 15.61
N ASP A 682 -16.49 -9.64 16.79
CA ASP A 682 -17.28 -10.73 17.38
C ASP A 682 -18.55 -10.26 18.10
N LYS A 683 -19.46 -11.21 18.33
CA LYS A 683 -20.78 -10.98 18.92
C LYS A 683 -21.09 -12.04 19.98
N PRO A 684 -20.63 -11.86 21.23
CA PRO A 684 -20.77 -12.90 22.25
C PRO A 684 -22.21 -13.05 22.78
N ALA A 685 -23.06 -12.03 22.61
CA ALA A 685 -24.44 -12.03 23.10
C ALA A 685 -25.36 -11.15 22.25
N ASP A 686 -26.68 -11.27 22.46
CA ASP A 686 -27.71 -10.54 21.70
C ASP A 686 -27.56 -9.02 21.78
N ASN A 687 -26.98 -8.50 22.86
CA ASN A 687 -26.83 -7.07 23.10
C ASN A 687 -25.37 -6.61 23.13
N MET A 688 -24.43 -7.43 22.65
CA MET A 688 -23.00 -7.16 22.77
C MET A 688 -22.31 -7.25 21.42
N LEU A 689 -21.64 -6.17 21.01
CA LEU A 689 -20.67 -6.17 19.92
C LEU A 689 -19.27 -5.93 20.46
N ARG A 690 -18.26 -6.50 19.79
CA ARG A 690 -16.86 -6.24 20.09
C ARG A 690 -16.06 -6.05 18.81
N LEU A 691 -15.27 -4.98 18.76
CA LEU A 691 -14.33 -4.66 17.67
C LEU A 691 -12.92 -5.05 18.12
N THR A 692 -12.24 -5.89 17.35
CA THR A 692 -10.88 -6.33 17.66
C THR A 692 -9.87 -5.25 17.23
N LEU A 693 -9.01 -4.83 18.17
CA LEU A 693 -8.12 -3.68 18.00
C LEU A 693 -6.66 -4.07 17.74
N LEU A 694 -6.11 -4.95 18.58
CA LEU A 694 -4.72 -5.42 18.55
C LEU A 694 -4.64 -6.88 18.97
N HIS A 695 -3.78 -7.66 18.31
CA HIS A 695 -3.59 -9.10 18.51
C HIS A 695 -2.11 -9.41 18.72
N THR A 696 -1.75 -9.96 19.88
CA THR A 696 -0.37 -10.42 20.14
C THR A 696 -0.41 -11.82 20.75
N PRO A 697 -0.17 -12.87 19.95
CA PRO A 697 -0.36 -14.25 20.38
C PRO A 697 0.78 -14.76 21.28
N SER A 698 0.45 -15.71 22.15
CA SER A 698 1.41 -16.57 22.83
C SER A 698 1.96 -17.62 21.85
N THR A 699 3.26 -17.64 21.62
CA THR A 699 3.91 -18.52 20.64
C THR A 699 4.70 -19.67 21.29
N ARG A 700 4.90 -20.79 20.56
CA ARG A 700 5.83 -21.88 20.94
C ARG A 700 6.43 -22.53 19.70
N GLY A 701 7.75 -22.55 19.60
CA GLY A 701 8.46 -23.23 18.50
C GLY A 701 8.54 -22.37 17.23
N GLY A 702 7.89 -22.81 16.15
CA GLY A 702 7.86 -22.05 14.90
C GLY A 702 7.20 -20.67 15.07
N TYR A 703 7.57 -19.71 14.22
CA TYR A 703 6.99 -18.35 14.20
C TYR A 703 7.07 -17.57 15.52
N ALA A 704 8.07 -17.85 16.36
CA ALA A 704 8.20 -17.22 17.68
C ALA A 704 8.23 -15.68 17.63
N TYR A 705 8.76 -15.10 16.54
CA TYR A 705 8.79 -13.65 16.30
C TYR A 705 7.38 -13.01 16.29
N GLN A 706 6.33 -13.78 15.99
CA GLN A 706 4.96 -13.28 15.95
C GLN A 706 4.43 -12.86 17.34
N ALA A 707 5.09 -13.27 18.42
CA ALA A 707 4.78 -12.81 19.79
C ALA A 707 5.02 -11.30 19.98
N GLN A 708 5.71 -10.64 19.06
CA GLN A 708 6.10 -9.23 19.17
C GLN A 708 5.63 -8.40 17.97
N GLN A 709 4.86 -8.98 17.05
CA GLN A 709 4.63 -8.42 15.71
C GLN A 709 3.88 -7.08 15.70
N ASP A 710 2.96 -6.88 16.64
CA ASP A 710 2.16 -5.65 16.75
C ASP A 710 2.66 -4.71 17.87
N LEU A 711 3.85 -4.95 18.44
CA LEU A 711 4.41 -4.05 19.46
C LEU A 711 4.89 -2.75 18.82
N GLY A 712 4.37 -1.62 19.27
CA GLY A 712 4.66 -0.31 18.68
C GLY A 712 3.59 0.73 18.99
N HIS A 713 3.64 1.86 18.29
CA HIS A 713 2.65 2.93 18.41
C HIS A 713 1.53 2.76 17.37
N HIS A 714 0.29 2.77 17.85
CA HIS A 714 -0.92 2.62 17.03
C HIS A 714 -1.86 3.80 17.20
N VAL A 715 -2.37 4.32 16.08
CA VAL A 715 -3.42 5.33 16.04
C VAL A 715 -4.60 4.84 15.22
N PHE A 716 -5.81 4.96 15.75
CA PHE A 716 -7.04 4.55 15.05
C PHE A 716 -8.29 5.17 15.70
N THR A 717 -9.36 5.25 14.91
CA THR A 717 -10.65 5.80 15.32
C THR A 717 -11.76 4.77 15.15
N TYR A 718 -12.63 4.70 16.15
CA TYR A 718 -13.95 4.11 15.99
C TYR A 718 -15.02 5.08 16.49
N SER A 719 -16.21 5.01 15.91
CA SER A 719 -17.29 5.95 16.18
C SER A 719 -18.59 5.23 16.50
N ILE A 720 -19.41 5.84 17.36
CA ILE A 720 -20.70 5.30 17.83
C ILE A 720 -21.82 6.23 17.35
N ALA A 721 -22.89 5.67 16.80
CA ALA A 721 -24.09 6.41 16.42
C ALA A 721 -25.36 5.63 16.81
N GLY A 722 -26.23 6.26 17.61
CA GLY A 722 -27.58 5.78 17.86
C GLY A 722 -28.56 6.33 16.84
N HIS A 723 -29.58 5.54 16.50
CA HIS A 723 -30.55 5.92 15.48
C HIS A 723 -31.91 5.25 15.68
N GLU A 724 -32.96 5.92 15.20
CA GLU A 724 -34.29 5.30 15.06
C GLU A 724 -34.32 4.48 13.77
N GLY A 725 -34.89 3.28 13.81
CA GLY A 725 -34.92 2.38 12.67
C GLY A 725 -33.65 1.53 12.55
N ASP A 726 -33.25 1.24 11.31
CA ASP A 726 -32.06 0.45 10.98
C ASP A 726 -30.95 1.30 10.35
N PHE A 727 -29.80 0.67 10.10
CA PHE A 727 -28.63 1.31 9.49
C PHE A 727 -28.92 2.03 8.17
N ARG A 728 -29.94 1.60 7.40
CA ARG A 728 -30.31 2.20 6.11
C ARG A 728 -30.95 3.55 6.35
N SER A 729 -31.99 3.59 7.20
CA SER A 729 -32.67 4.85 7.57
C SER A 729 -31.73 5.84 8.25
N ALA A 730 -30.73 5.33 8.98
CA ALA A 730 -29.74 6.13 9.68
C ALA A 730 -28.60 6.64 8.78
N GLY A 731 -28.51 6.18 7.52
CA GLY A 731 -27.49 6.58 6.56
C GLY A 731 -26.07 6.16 6.97
N ILE A 732 -25.93 5.04 7.69
CA ILE A 732 -24.65 4.61 8.28
C ILE A 732 -23.57 4.40 7.24
N VAL A 733 -23.93 3.90 6.06
CA VAL A 733 -22.99 3.74 4.93
C VAL A 733 -22.31 5.06 4.58
N ARG A 734 -23.08 6.16 4.47
CA ARG A 734 -22.53 7.49 4.19
C ARG A 734 -21.72 8.05 5.35
N LYS A 735 -22.13 7.81 6.59
CA LYS A 735 -21.37 8.25 7.77
C LYS A 735 -20.02 7.53 7.90
N ALA A 736 -20.00 6.23 7.59
CA ALA A 736 -18.77 5.44 7.56
C ALA A 736 -17.84 5.90 6.43
N GLU A 737 -18.39 6.25 5.26
CA GLU A 737 -17.65 6.87 4.16
C GLU A 737 -17.05 8.21 4.59
N VAL A 738 -17.81 9.10 5.23
CA VAL A 738 -17.28 10.39 5.72
C VAL A 738 -16.19 10.23 6.80
N LEU A 739 -16.31 9.23 7.69
CA LEU A 739 -15.27 8.92 8.68
C LEU A 739 -13.96 8.50 8.01
N ASN A 740 -14.03 7.70 6.94
CA ASN A 740 -12.86 7.19 6.21
C ASN A 740 -12.34 8.18 5.16
N GLN A 741 -13.21 9.07 4.67
CA GLN A 741 -12.95 10.06 3.62
C GLN A 741 -13.20 11.49 4.15
N PRO A 742 -12.44 11.97 5.14
CA PRO A 742 -12.67 13.27 5.76
C PRO A 742 -12.46 14.42 4.76
N LEU A 743 -13.09 15.57 5.05
CA LEU A 743 -12.82 16.82 4.34
C LEU A 743 -11.34 17.20 4.47
N ARG A 744 -10.70 17.58 3.36
CA ARG A 744 -9.28 17.95 3.31
C ARG A 744 -9.12 19.43 3.01
N ALA A 745 -8.14 20.07 3.63
CA ALA A 745 -7.95 21.51 3.56
C ALA A 745 -6.61 21.87 2.94
N PHE A 746 -6.60 22.91 2.11
CA PHE A 746 -5.43 23.40 1.40
C PHE A 746 -5.39 24.93 1.46
N ILE A 747 -4.21 25.50 1.70
CA ILE A 747 -3.97 26.93 1.55
C ILE A 747 -3.50 27.17 0.13
N VAL A 748 -4.08 28.18 -0.52
CA VAL A 748 -3.82 28.50 -1.92
C VAL A 748 -3.49 29.99 -2.08
N PRO A 749 -2.90 30.43 -3.20
CA PRO A 749 -2.74 31.85 -3.52
C PRO A 749 -4.09 32.56 -3.64
N LYS A 750 -4.07 33.90 -3.59
CA LYS A 750 -5.26 34.73 -3.84
C LYS A 750 -5.30 35.17 -5.29
N HIS A 751 -6.44 34.97 -5.94
CA HIS A 751 -6.72 35.46 -7.28
C HIS A 751 -8.23 35.44 -7.55
N ASP A 752 -8.65 36.17 -8.59
CA ASP A 752 -10.00 36.02 -9.14
C ASP A 752 -10.14 34.64 -9.81
N GLY A 753 -11.35 34.07 -9.84
CA GLY A 753 -11.62 32.80 -10.54
C GLY A 753 -13.06 32.74 -11.06
N ARG A 754 -13.29 31.94 -12.11
CA ARG A 754 -14.57 31.91 -12.86
C ARG A 754 -15.63 30.97 -12.28
N LEU A 755 -15.23 29.96 -11.53
CA LEU A 755 -16.15 29.00 -10.89
C LEU A 755 -16.82 29.59 -9.64
N GLY A 756 -16.36 30.76 -9.19
CA GLY A 756 -16.75 31.34 -7.90
C GLY A 756 -16.11 30.59 -6.73
N ARG A 757 -16.71 30.68 -5.54
CA ARG A 757 -16.13 30.15 -4.29
C ARG A 757 -16.54 28.72 -3.96
N THR A 758 -17.39 28.10 -4.78
CA THR A 758 -17.87 26.73 -4.61
C THR A 758 -18.01 26.05 -5.96
N PHE A 759 -17.56 24.81 -6.08
CA PHE A 759 -17.65 24.02 -7.31
C PHE A 759 -17.95 22.56 -6.99
N SER A 760 -18.74 21.89 -7.83
CA SER A 760 -19.07 20.46 -7.72
C SER A 760 -18.86 19.82 -9.07
N PHE A 761 -18.00 18.80 -9.13
CA PHE A 761 -17.70 18.11 -10.38
C PHE A 761 -18.76 17.05 -10.71
N ALA A 762 -19.11 16.22 -9.74
CA ALA A 762 -20.10 15.17 -9.90
C ALA A 762 -20.89 14.95 -8.60
N GLN A 763 -22.19 14.67 -8.73
CA GLN A 763 -23.06 14.42 -7.60
C GLN A 763 -24.00 13.25 -7.90
N VAL A 764 -24.04 12.28 -6.98
CA VAL A 764 -25.06 11.23 -6.98
C VAL A 764 -26.35 11.80 -6.38
N THR A 765 -27.44 11.71 -7.13
CA THR A 765 -28.77 12.15 -6.73
C THR A 765 -29.79 11.03 -6.93
N GLY A 766 -30.58 10.76 -5.89
CA GLY A 766 -31.60 9.71 -5.91
C GLY A 766 -31.09 8.32 -5.52
N GLY A 767 -31.98 7.56 -4.88
CA GLY A 767 -31.75 6.19 -4.46
C GLY A 767 -30.68 5.99 -3.38
N SER A 768 -30.60 4.74 -2.91
CA SER A 768 -29.56 4.25 -2.02
C SER A 768 -28.35 3.76 -2.84
N VAL A 769 -27.69 4.71 -3.50
CA VAL A 769 -26.56 4.45 -4.41
C VAL A 769 -25.37 5.31 -4.00
N ALA A 770 -24.18 4.72 -4.01
CA ALA A 770 -22.92 5.39 -3.69
C ALA A 770 -21.91 5.26 -4.83
N MET A 771 -21.09 6.31 -4.99
CA MET A 771 -20.00 6.35 -5.97
C MET A 771 -18.78 5.67 -5.37
N ARG A 772 -18.32 4.60 -6.00
CA ARG A 772 -17.17 3.82 -5.56
C ARG A 772 -15.85 4.32 -6.14
N ALA A 773 -15.86 4.79 -7.39
CA ALA A 773 -14.69 5.33 -8.07
C ALA A 773 -15.09 6.34 -9.14
N LEU A 774 -14.22 7.32 -9.39
CA LEU A 774 -14.24 8.23 -10.52
C LEU A 774 -12.78 8.51 -10.91
N LYS A 775 -12.38 8.02 -12.08
CA LYS A 775 -11.00 8.09 -12.59
C LYS A 775 -10.97 8.25 -14.10
N HIS A 776 -9.81 8.50 -14.70
CA HIS A 776 -9.63 8.37 -16.15
C HIS A 776 -9.67 6.90 -16.58
N ALA A 777 -10.15 6.57 -17.78
CA ALA A 777 -10.08 5.20 -18.29
C ALA A 777 -8.63 4.78 -18.59
N GLU A 778 -8.31 3.49 -18.49
CA GLU A 778 -6.94 2.99 -18.77
C GLU A 778 -6.63 3.03 -20.28
N ASP A 779 -7.53 2.49 -21.11
CA ASP A 779 -7.28 2.29 -22.56
C ASP A 779 -8.07 3.25 -23.48
N THR A 780 -8.97 4.07 -22.93
CA THR A 780 -9.92 4.86 -23.74
C THR A 780 -9.99 6.32 -23.31
N VAL A 781 -10.56 7.17 -24.17
CA VAL A 781 -10.78 8.58 -23.85
C VAL A 781 -12.08 8.74 -23.07
N GLY A 782 -11.99 9.32 -21.87
CA GLY A 782 -13.13 9.64 -21.01
C GLY A 782 -12.90 9.19 -19.57
N TYR A 783 -13.91 9.42 -18.73
CA TYR A 783 -13.85 9.13 -17.31
C TYR A 783 -14.67 7.90 -16.96
N VAL A 784 -14.08 6.99 -16.20
CA VAL A 784 -14.74 5.80 -15.65
C VAL A 784 -15.36 6.15 -14.31
N VAL A 785 -16.64 5.86 -14.16
CA VAL A 785 -17.38 6.08 -12.90
C VAL A 785 -18.09 4.80 -12.48
N ARG A 786 -17.83 4.37 -11.24
CA ARG A 786 -18.35 3.12 -10.69
C ARG A 786 -19.29 3.39 -9.52
N PHE A 787 -20.38 2.64 -9.46
CA PHE A 787 -21.42 2.75 -8.46
C PHE A 787 -21.78 1.40 -7.87
N TYR A 788 -22.33 1.42 -6.67
CA TYR A 788 -23.00 0.27 -6.06
C TYR A 788 -24.24 0.70 -5.28
N GLU A 789 -25.19 -0.22 -5.15
CA GLU A 789 -26.40 -0.05 -4.35
C GLU A 789 -26.13 -0.45 -2.88
N THR A 790 -26.64 0.33 -1.92
CA THR A 790 -26.21 0.26 -0.51
C THR A 790 -27.17 -0.46 0.42
N ASP A 791 -28.44 -0.65 0.06
CA ASP A 791 -29.48 -1.11 0.98
C ASP A 791 -29.87 -2.58 0.78
N GLY A 792 -29.77 -3.11 -0.43
CA GLY A 792 -30.04 -4.51 -0.76
C GLY A 792 -31.53 -4.89 -0.73
N LEU A 793 -32.44 -3.93 -0.86
CA LEU A 793 -33.88 -4.17 -0.78
C LEU A 793 -34.56 -4.27 -2.14
N GLU A 794 -34.48 -3.20 -2.93
CA GLU A 794 -35.14 -3.08 -4.23
C GLU A 794 -34.25 -2.33 -5.21
N SER A 795 -34.53 -2.49 -6.51
CA SER A 795 -33.82 -1.77 -7.55
C SER A 795 -33.97 -0.26 -7.38
N GLN A 796 -32.87 0.47 -7.51
CA GLN A 796 -32.81 1.93 -7.38
C GLN A 796 -32.67 2.57 -8.76
N ASP A 797 -33.44 3.63 -9.00
CA ASP A 797 -33.19 4.56 -10.10
C ASP A 797 -32.25 5.65 -9.61
N ALA A 798 -31.05 5.71 -10.19
CA ALA A 798 -30.01 6.66 -9.82
C ALA A 798 -29.82 7.70 -10.93
N VAL A 799 -29.51 8.92 -10.50
CA VAL A 799 -29.15 10.02 -11.39
C VAL A 799 -27.83 10.61 -10.94
N VAL A 800 -26.84 10.64 -11.82
CA VAL A 800 -25.54 11.26 -11.53
C VAL A 800 -25.44 12.52 -12.36
N LYS A 801 -25.28 13.65 -11.67
CA LYS A 801 -25.17 14.96 -12.29
C LYS A 801 -23.71 15.37 -12.37
N PHE A 802 -23.24 15.73 -13.56
CA PHE A 802 -21.89 16.24 -13.82
C PHE A 802 -21.88 17.77 -13.97
N ALA A 803 -20.69 18.36 -13.90
CA ALA A 803 -20.47 19.80 -14.08
C ALA A 803 -20.76 20.30 -15.51
N ALA A 804 -20.74 19.41 -16.50
CA ALA A 804 -21.02 19.69 -17.91
C ALA A 804 -21.98 18.67 -18.52
N ASP A 805 -22.54 19.05 -19.67
CA ASP A 805 -23.33 18.15 -20.50
C ASP A 805 -22.47 16.93 -20.90
N ILE A 806 -23.11 15.76 -20.93
CA ILE A 806 -22.48 14.50 -21.34
C ILE A 806 -22.52 14.45 -22.87
N ALA A 807 -21.35 14.35 -23.50
CA ALA A 807 -21.18 14.16 -24.94
C ALA A 807 -21.42 12.69 -25.35
N GLY A 808 -21.11 11.74 -24.47
CA GLY A 808 -21.36 10.32 -24.67
C GLY A 808 -21.20 9.51 -23.40
N ALA A 809 -21.94 8.41 -23.27
CA ALA A 809 -21.80 7.49 -22.17
C ALA A 809 -22.08 6.03 -22.57
N GLU A 810 -21.31 5.12 -21.97
CA GLU A 810 -21.35 3.68 -22.23
C GLU A 810 -21.30 2.93 -20.90
N GLU A 811 -22.06 1.84 -20.76
CA GLU A 811 -21.93 0.91 -19.64
C GLU A 811 -20.71 0.01 -19.89
N LEU A 812 -19.87 -0.12 -18.87
CA LEU A 812 -18.68 -0.97 -18.85
C LEU A 812 -18.81 -2.08 -17.80
N ASN A 813 -17.98 -3.11 -17.91
CA ASN A 813 -17.74 -4.06 -16.83
C ASN A 813 -16.62 -3.53 -15.88
N GLY A 814 -16.19 -4.35 -14.92
CA GLY A 814 -15.18 -3.99 -13.94
C GLY A 814 -13.77 -3.82 -14.50
N ASN A 815 -13.47 -4.46 -15.63
CA ASN A 815 -12.22 -4.37 -16.39
C ASN A 815 -12.29 -3.32 -17.51
N GLU A 816 -13.26 -2.41 -17.43
CA GLU A 816 -13.47 -1.34 -18.41
C GLU A 816 -13.85 -1.81 -19.83
N GLU A 817 -14.37 -3.02 -19.97
CA GLU A 817 -14.83 -3.55 -21.25
C GLU A 817 -16.27 -3.13 -21.55
N TYR A 818 -16.54 -2.77 -22.81
CA TYR A 818 -17.85 -2.31 -23.27
C TYR A 818 -18.96 -3.34 -23.07
N LYS A 819 -20.04 -2.94 -22.39
CA LYS A 819 -21.28 -3.74 -22.23
C LYS A 819 -22.46 -3.22 -23.05
N GLY A 820 -22.53 -1.91 -23.31
CA GLY A 820 -23.65 -1.32 -24.03
C GLY A 820 -23.70 0.20 -23.92
N ALA A 821 -24.64 0.82 -24.64
CA ALA A 821 -24.89 2.26 -24.52
C ALA A 821 -25.53 2.60 -23.15
N ALA A 822 -25.13 3.72 -22.55
CA ALA A 822 -25.74 4.23 -21.32
C ALA A 822 -26.77 5.33 -21.62
N SER A 823 -27.76 5.50 -20.75
CA SER A 823 -28.78 6.53 -20.88
C SER A 823 -28.33 7.81 -20.19
N PHE A 824 -28.32 8.93 -20.91
CA PHE A 824 -28.01 10.25 -20.35
C PHE A 824 -28.85 11.35 -21.01
N ARG A 825 -28.98 12.49 -20.33
CA ARG A 825 -29.69 13.68 -20.83
C ARG A 825 -29.05 14.95 -20.27
N GLY A 826 -28.54 15.80 -21.14
CA GLY A 826 -27.76 16.97 -20.69
C GLY A 826 -26.58 16.49 -19.86
N ASN A 827 -26.44 17.01 -18.64
CA ASN A 827 -25.41 16.62 -17.68
C ASN A 827 -25.80 15.49 -16.71
N GLU A 828 -26.91 14.79 -16.96
CA GLU A 828 -27.42 13.73 -16.09
C GLU A 828 -27.22 12.35 -16.73
N LEU A 829 -26.47 11.47 -16.06
CA LEU A 829 -26.42 10.04 -16.35
C LEU A 829 -27.54 9.34 -15.56
N HIS A 830 -28.34 8.51 -16.24
CA HIS A 830 -29.48 7.80 -15.65
C HIS A 830 -29.29 6.29 -15.78
N PHE A 831 -29.47 5.57 -14.68
CA PHE A 831 -29.44 4.12 -14.70
C PHE A 831 -30.27 3.50 -13.58
N ASN A 832 -30.69 2.27 -13.81
CA ASN A 832 -31.26 1.42 -12.77
C ASN A 832 -30.19 0.44 -12.27
N ILE A 833 -30.16 0.19 -10.97
CA ILE A 833 -29.25 -0.75 -10.33
C ILE A 833 -30.02 -1.66 -9.38
N GLY A 834 -29.74 -2.97 -9.40
CA GLY A 834 -30.40 -3.95 -8.54
C GLY A 834 -29.87 -3.91 -7.09
N PRO A 835 -30.54 -4.60 -6.16
CA PRO A 835 -30.07 -4.78 -4.78
C PRO A 835 -28.60 -5.19 -4.71
N PHE A 836 -27.78 -4.44 -3.98
CA PHE A 836 -26.32 -4.61 -3.87
C PHE A 836 -25.54 -4.71 -5.19
N GLY A 837 -26.18 -4.39 -6.32
CA GLY A 837 -25.57 -4.47 -7.64
C GLY A 837 -24.46 -3.45 -7.82
N MET A 838 -23.57 -3.72 -8.76
CA MET A 838 -22.52 -2.80 -9.21
C MET A 838 -22.77 -2.36 -10.66
N LYS A 839 -22.41 -1.13 -10.99
CA LYS A 839 -22.39 -0.61 -12.36
C LYS A 839 -21.18 0.28 -12.61
N THR A 840 -20.58 0.17 -13.79
CA THR A 840 -19.49 1.02 -14.26
C THR A 840 -19.90 1.70 -15.56
N PHE A 841 -19.52 2.96 -15.74
CA PHE A 841 -19.78 3.71 -16.96
C PHE A 841 -18.53 4.44 -17.43
N LEU A 842 -18.32 4.48 -18.74
CA LEU A 842 -17.46 5.47 -19.39
C LEU A 842 -18.31 6.70 -19.69
N VAL A 843 -17.86 7.88 -19.29
CA VAL A 843 -18.53 9.17 -19.53
C VAL A 843 -17.55 10.11 -20.22
N ARG A 844 -17.99 10.72 -21.31
CA ARG A 844 -17.30 11.83 -21.99
C ARG A 844 -18.13 13.08 -21.79
N LEU A 845 -17.52 14.11 -21.24
CA LEU A 845 -18.15 15.41 -21.00
C LEU A 845 -17.84 16.36 -22.15
N GLU A 846 -18.74 17.30 -22.42
CA GLU A 846 -18.45 18.42 -23.31
C GLU A 846 -17.28 19.25 -22.76
N ASP A 847 -16.45 19.77 -23.68
CA ASP A 847 -15.25 20.51 -23.32
C ASP A 847 -15.57 21.75 -22.49
N HIS A 848 -14.82 21.95 -21.41
CA HIS A 848 -14.84 23.20 -20.70
C HIS A 848 -14.02 24.24 -21.48
N ALA A 849 -14.67 25.29 -22.00
CA ALA A 849 -13.96 26.35 -22.72
C ALA A 849 -12.89 26.98 -21.82
N SER A 850 -11.62 26.61 -21.96
CA SER A 850 -10.54 27.11 -21.11
C SER A 850 -10.32 28.60 -21.37
N GLY A 851 -10.65 29.43 -20.39
CA GLY A 851 -10.36 30.85 -20.44
C GLY A 851 -8.95 31.09 -19.90
N ASN A 852 -7.96 31.28 -20.76
CA ASN A 852 -6.60 31.76 -20.43
C ASN A 852 -5.79 31.05 -19.32
N VAL A 853 -6.26 29.95 -18.72
CA VAL A 853 -5.43 29.17 -17.79
C VAL A 853 -4.44 28.36 -18.62
N ARG A 854 -3.16 28.66 -18.40
CA ARG A 854 -2.07 27.97 -19.09
C ARG A 854 -1.78 26.70 -18.28
N PRO A 855 -1.73 25.52 -18.91
CA PRO A 855 -1.11 24.36 -18.28
C PRO A 855 0.31 24.72 -17.85
N VAL A 856 0.86 23.97 -16.89
CA VAL A 856 2.22 24.20 -16.40
C VAL A 856 3.18 24.18 -17.61
N GLU A 857 3.77 25.34 -17.91
CA GLU A 857 4.77 25.45 -18.97
C GLU A 857 6.12 25.20 -18.33
N SER A 858 6.74 24.08 -18.66
CA SER A 858 8.07 23.72 -18.19
C SER A 858 9.05 23.58 -19.35
N VAL A 859 10.30 23.95 -19.12
CA VAL A 859 11.39 23.83 -20.09
C VAL A 859 12.60 23.19 -19.40
N PRO A 860 13.11 22.07 -19.93
CA PRO A 860 14.33 21.44 -19.44
C PRO A 860 15.53 22.40 -19.45
N VAL A 861 16.38 22.28 -18.43
CA VAL A 861 17.62 23.03 -18.28
C VAL A 861 18.76 22.15 -18.76
N GLU A 862 19.59 22.68 -19.67
CA GLU A 862 20.80 21.99 -20.13
C GLU A 862 21.84 21.94 -19.00
N LEU A 863 22.27 20.73 -18.62
CA LEU A 863 23.19 20.50 -17.52
C LEU A 863 24.59 20.08 -18.00
N PRO A 864 25.66 20.49 -17.29
CA PRO A 864 27.03 20.08 -17.60
C PRO A 864 27.32 18.68 -17.06
N TYR A 865 26.71 17.66 -17.65
CA TYR A 865 26.87 16.26 -17.24
C TYR A 865 28.34 15.84 -17.19
N ASN A 866 28.72 15.13 -16.13
CA ASN A 866 30.11 14.77 -15.84
C ASN A 866 30.26 13.38 -15.19
N VAL A 867 29.16 12.63 -15.04
CA VAL A 867 29.18 11.27 -14.48
C VAL A 867 28.09 10.41 -15.12
N ARG A 868 28.39 9.12 -15.31
CA ARG A 868 27.38 8.10 -15.63
C ARG A 868 26.74 7.60 -14.33
N THR A 869 25.43 7.70 -14.25
CA THR A 869 24.65 7.36 -13.05
C THR A 869 24.01 5.98 -13.12
N ALA A 870 23.85 5.45 -14.34
CA ALA A 870 23.13 4.20 -14.60
C ALA A 870 23.95 3.27 -15.50
N SER A 871 23.69 1.97 -15.41
CA SER A 871 24.28 0.96 -16.28
C SER A 871 23.20 -0.02 -16.74
N TYR A 872 23.41 -0.72 -17.87
CA TYR A 872 22.52 -1.79 -18.32
C TYR A 872 22.95 -3.14 -17.76
N ASN A 873 22.01 -4.10 -17.69
CA ASN A 873 22.25 -5.50 -17.31
C ASN A 873 23.53 -6.13 -17.90
N ALA A 874 23.81 -5.93 -19.19
CA ALA A 874 24.98 -6.50 -19.86
C ALA A 874 26.31 -5.78 -19.53
N PHE A 875 26.24 -4.57 -18.96
CA PHE A 875 27.34 -3.64 -18.77
C PHE A 875 27.33 -3.04 -17.35
N ARG A 876 27.01 -3.84 -16.32
CA ARG A 876 26.91 -3.38 -14.92
C ARG A 876 28.17 -2.69 -14.37
N SER A 877 29.31 -2.83 -15.03
CA SER A 877 30.57 -2.15 -14.71
C SER A 877 30.74 -0.75 -15.32
N ASP A 878 29.80 -0.28 -16.15
CA ASP A 878 29.96 0.97 -16.90
C ASP A 878 29.62 2.23 -16.09
N ALA A 879 29.04 2.08 -14.90
CA ALA A 879 28.72 3.18 -13.99
C ALA A 879 28.99 2.82 -12.52
N ASN A 880 29.36 3.85 -11.75
CA ASN A 880 29.60 3.77 -10.31
C ASN A 880 29.04 5.04 -9.67
N PHE A 881 27.72 5.07 -9.48
CA PHE A 881 26.99 6.23 -9.00
C PHE A 881 27.41 6.62 -7.58
N ASP A 882 27.42 5.64 -6.68
CA ASP A 882 27.64 5.90 -5.25
C ASP A 882 29.10 5.90 -4.83
N GLY A 883 30.02 5.60 -5.76
CA GLY A 883 31.44 5.41 -5.46
C GLY A 883 31.73 4.09 -4.74
N LYS A 884 30.73 3.23 -4.53
CA LYS A 884 30.79 1.91 -3.87
C LYS A 884 30.50 0.76 -4.84
N GLY A 885 30.48 1.06 -6.14
CA GLY A 885 30.27 0.09 -7.21
C GLY A 885 28.80 -0.18 -7.50
N ASN A 886 27.89 0.69 -7.07
CA ASN A 886 26.47 0.58 -7.41
C ASN A 886 26.02 1.71 -8.32
N SER A 887 25.03 1.42 -9.17
CA SER A 887 24.43 2.39 -10.10
C SER A 887 22.93 2.12 -10.28
N TYR A 888 22.22 3.09 -10.85
CA TYR A 888 20.83 2.89 -11.27
C TYR A 888 20.76 1.83 -12.38
N ALA A 889 19.65 1.09 -12.42
CA ALA A 889 19.36 0.17 -13.51
C ALA A 889 18.83 0.96 -14.72
N ALA A 890 19.63 1.08 -15.78
CA ALA A 890 19.31 1.92 -16.93
C ALA A 890 18.08 1.41 -17.70
N GLU A 891 17.82 0.11 -17.70
CA GLU A 891 16.62 -0.49 -18.32
C GLU A 891 15.30 -0.16 -17.61
N LEU A 892 15.36 0.37 -16.38
CA LEU A 892 14.20 0.86 -15.63
C LEU A 892 14.02 2.38 -15.73
N LEU A 893 14.97 3.09 -16.34
CA LEU A 893 14.88 4.54 -16.48
C LEU A 893 14.00 4.88 -17.70
N PRO A 894 12.91 5.65 -17.52
CA PRO A 894 12.16 6.17 -18.64
C PRO A 894 12.97 7.28 -19.34
N GLU A 895 12.63 7.57 -20.60
CA GLU A 895 13.21 8.71 -21.33
C GLU A 895 12.80 10.06 -20.71
N THR A 896 11.61 10.10 -20.12
CA THR A 896 11.05 11.27 -19.43
C THR A 896 10.46 10.86 -18.09
N ILE A 897 10.70 11.66 -17.05
CA ILE A 897 9.96 11.56 -15.78
C ILE A 897 8.98 12.73 -15.74
N GLU A 898 7.69 12.43 -15.64
CA GLU A 898 6.67 13.42 -15.35
C GLU A 898 6.37 13.43 -13.85
N TYR A 899 6.45 14.60 -13.23
CA TYR A 899 6.15 14.76 -11.81
C TYR A 899 5.43 16.10 -11.56
N LYS A 900 4.19 16.04 -11.08
CA LYS A 900 3.32 17.22 -10.84
C LYS A 900 3.12 18.12 -12.07
N GLY A 901 3.04 17.52 -13.26
CA GLY A 901 2.97 18.23 -14.54
C GLY A 901 4.27 18.90 -14.98
N ILE A 902 5.40 18.55 -14.33
CA ILE A 902 6.75 18.95 -14.74
C ILE A 902 7.40 17.77 -15.46
N GLU A 903 7.87 18.02 -16.67
CA GLU A 903 8.61 17.04 -17.45
C GLU A 903 10.13 17.20 -17.20
N PHE A 904 10.79 16.08 -16.98
CA PHE A 904 12.25 15.99 -16.89
C PHE A 904 12.77 15.06 -17.97
N GLU A 905 13.68 15.57 -18.80
CA GLU A 905 14.42 14.73 -19.75
C GLU A 905 15.49 13.93 -19.01
N ILE A 906 15.49 12.61 -19.17
CA ILE A 906 16.48 11.70 -18.60
C ILE A 906 17.36 11.17 -19.73
N LEU A 907 18.67 11.43 -19.64
CA LEU A 907 19.63 10.92 -20.61
C LEU A 907 19.91 9.43 -20.39
N ASP A 908 20.08 8.74 -21.51
CA ASP A 908 20.42 7.32 -21.60
C ASP A 908 21.67 6.95 -20.77
N GLY A 909 21.67 5.76 -20.16
CA GLY A 909 22.76 5.29 -19.30
C GLY A 909 24.11 5.08 -20.00
N THR A 910 24.17 5.10 -21.33
CA THR A 910 25.43 4.98 -22.08
C THR A 910 26.24 6.28 -22.15
N VAL A 911 25.66 7.41 -21.78
CA VAL A 911 26.32 8.72 -21.75
C VAL A 911 26.42 9.28 -20.32
N GLU A 912 27.24 10.31 -20.12
CA GLU A 912 27.19 11.07 -18.86
C GLU A 912 25.80 11.69 -18.72
N ASN A 913 25.09 11.29 -17.68
CA ASN A 913 23.67 11.58 -17.48
C ASN A 913 23.37 12.08 -16.05
N GLY A 914 24.41 12.53 -15.34
CA GLY A 914 24.28 13.24 -14.08
C GLY A 914 25.39 14.26 -13.89
N VAL A 915 25.14 15.24 -13.02
CA VAL A 915 26.12 16.23 -12.57
C VAL A 915 26.47 15.94 -11.13
N LYS A 916 27.67 15.41 -10.89
CA LYS A 916 28.28 15.35 -9.57
C LYS A 916 28.69 16.76 -9.19
N CYS A 917 28.00 17.37 -8.22
CA CYS A 917 28.06 18.81 -8.00
C CYS A 917 29.44 19.27 -7.50
N GLY A 918 30.08 20.20 -8.23
CA GLY A 918 31.37 20.80 -7.89
C GLY A 918 31.36 22.32 -7.96
N LYS A 919 30.22 22.94 -7.60
CA LYS A 919 29.95 24.39 -7.74
C LYS A 919 29.81 24.86 -9.19
N ASP A 920 29.33 23.98 -10.07
CA ASP A 920 29.09 24.27 -11.48
C ASP A 920 28.05 25.39 -11.63
N THR A 921 28.26 26.26 -12.62
CA THR A 921 27.32 27.33 -12.97
C THR A 921 26.57 26.94 -14.24
N VAL A 922 25.25 26.84 -14.12
CA VAL A 922 24.31 26.46 -15.16
C VAL A 922 23.53 27.70 -15.61
N SER A 923 23.35 27.85 -16.93
CA SER A 923 22.49 28.92 -17.48
C SER A 923 21.04 28.46 -17.50
N LEU A 924 20.14 29.29 -16.97
CA LEU A 924 18.71 29.00 -17.02
C LEU A 924 18.09 29.51 -18.34
N PRO A 925 17.13 28.77 -18.93
CA PRO A 925 16.41 29.23 -20.11
C PRO A 925 15.73 30.58 -19.88
N SER A 926 15.77 31.47 -20.87
CA SER A 926 15.07 32.76 -20.78
C SER A 926 13.55 32.56 -20.86
N GLY A 927 12.81 33.13 -19.92
CA GLY A 927 11.34 33.10 -19.92
C GLY A 927 10.77 33.70 -18.63
N SER A 928 9.44 33.75 -18.55
CA SER A 928 8.72 34.21 -17.35
C SER A 928 8.43 33.04 -16.40
N TYR A 929 9.48 32.33 -15.99
CA TYR A 929 9.40 31.22 -15.05
C TYR A 929 9.46 31.71 -13.60
N ASN A 930 8.74 31.05 -12.71
CA ASN A 930 8.68 31.37 -11.27
C ASN A 930 9.18 30.21 -10.38
N ARG A 931 9.47 29.04 -10.98
CA ARG A 931 10.02 27.88 -10.29
C ARG A 931 11.15 27.22 -11.06
N LEU A 932 12.03 26.58 -10.30
CA LEU A 932 13.03 25.63 -10.76
C LEU A 932 12.83 24.32 -10.02
N TYR A 933 12.61 23.25 -10.75
CA TYR A 933 12.56 21.89 -10.22
C TYR A 933 13.83 21.14 -10.58
N ILE A 934 14.35 20.36 -9.64
CA ILE A 934 15.62 19.64 -9.77
C ILE A 934 15.39 18.19 -9.33
N LEU A 935 15.68 17.24 -10.21
CA LEU A 935 15.80 15.83 -9.83
C LEU A 935 17.20 15.57 -9.30
N ALA A 936 17.30 15.20 -8.03
CA ALA A 936 18.57 14.99 -7.36
C ALA A 936 18.51 13.83 -6.36
N ALA A 937 19.68 13.27 -6.06
CA ALA A 937 19.87 12.34 -4.96
C ALA A 937 21.29 12.46 -4.39
N SER A 938 21.43 12.06 -3.13
CA SER A 938 22.72 11.97 -2.45
C SER A 938 23.27 10.54 -2.52
N THR A 939 24.56 10.40 -2.72
CA THR A 939 25.25 9.11 -2.88
C THR A 939 25.55 8.39 -1.57
N SER A 940 25.45 9.05 -0.40
CA SER A 940 25.86 8.45 0.87
C SER A 940 24.90 8.61 2.04
N ARG A 941 24.21 9.76 2.14
CA ARG A 941 23.31 10.10 3.25
C ARG A 941 22.46 11.32 2.90
N ASP A 942 21.32 11.50 3.58
CA ASP A 942 20.55 12.74 3.47
C ASP A 942 21.46 13.95 3.77
N THR A 943 21.45 14.94 2.88
CA THR A 943 22.46 16.01 2.86
C THR A 943 21.81 17.37 2.66
N GLU A 944 21.91 18.28 3.63
CA GLU A 944 21.57 19.71 3.43
C GLU A 944 22.64 20.36 2.54
N CYS A 945 22.20 21.05 1.49
CA CYS A 945 23.07 21.78 0.59
C CYS A 945 22.44 23.11 0.13
N SER A 946 23.27 24.00 -0.38
CA SER A 946 22.87 25.32 -0.87
C SER A 946 22.97 25.39 -2.39
N PHE A 947 21.85 25.67 -3.05
CA PHE A 947 21.76 26.08 -4.45
C PHE A 947 21.77 27.61 -4.50
N TYR A 948 22.38 28.22 -5.53
CA TYR A 948 22.33 29.68 -5.69
C TYR A 948 21.69 30.07 -7.01
N VAL A 949 20.58 30.81 -6.98
CA VAL A 949 19.95 31.35 -8.19
C VAL A 949 20.20 32.85 -8.24
N ASP A 950 20.94 33.31 -9.26
CA ASP A 950 21.42 34.69 -9.39
C ASP A 950 22.05 35.26 -8.11
N GLY A 951 22.77 34.40 -7.37
CA GLY A 951 23.44 34.72 -6.11
C GLY A 951 22.56 34.65 -4.85
N THR A 952 21.26 34.38 -4.99
CA THR A 952 20.35 34.12 -3.86
C THR A 952 20.48 32.69 -3.40
N GLU A 953 20.70 32.46 -2.11
CA GLU A 953 20.85 31.12 -1.54
C GLU A 953 19.50 30.43 -1.29
N TYR A 954 19.40 29.17 -1.71
CA TYR A 954 18.30 28.27 -1.47
C TYR A 954 18.83 26.99 -0.81
N LYS A 955 18.40 26.71 0.41
CA LYS A 955 18.78 25.50 1.13
C LYS A 955 17.77 24.39 0.87
N ALA A 956 18.26 23.20 0.57
CA ALA A 956 17.45 22.01 0.42
C ALA A 956 18.17 20.77 0.96
N VAL A 957 17.40 19.82 1.46
CA VAL A 957 17.90 18.50 1.84
C VAL A 957 17.78 17.60 0.62
N VAL A 958 18.90 17.07 0.16
CA VAL A 958 18.97 16.05 -0.89
C VAL A 958 19.05 14.68 -0.21
N PRO A 959 18.00 13.85 -0.28
CA PRO A 959 17.98 12.57 0.42
C PRO A 959 18.91 11.55 -0.22
N TYR A 960 19.34 10.56 0.57
CA TYR A 960 20.10 9.41 0.11
C TYR A 960 19.30 8.61 -0.92
N TYR A 961 19.96 8.24 -2.02
CA TYR A 961 19.32 7.59 -3.16
C TYR A 961 18.79 6.17 -2.89
N SER A 962 19.17 5.53 -1.77
CA SER A 962 18.80 4.14 -1.50
C SER A 962 18.29 3.95 -0.07
N GLY A 963 18.00 2.72 0.32
CA GLY A 963 17.40 2.37 1.61
C GLY A 963 15.89 2.58 1.63
N PHE A 964 15.33 2.83 2.81
CA PHE A 964 13.90 3.05 2.99
C PHE A 964 13.59 4.56 3.13
N VAL A 965 12.52 5.00 2.49
CA VAL A 965 11.93 6.35 2.59
C VAL A 965 11.09 6.47 3.87
N GLY A 966 10.47 5.38 4.31
CA GLY A 966 9.73 5.34 5.57
C GLY A 966 9.64 3.92 6.13
N GLN A 967 9.43 3.85 7.45
CA GLN A 967 9.27 2.62 8.21
C GLN A 967 8.24 2.83 9.32
N TRP A 968 7.50 1.77 9.68
CA TRP A 968 6.74 1.76 10.93
C TRP A 968 7.68 1.49 12.12
N GLY A 969 7.35 2.02 13.28
CA GLY A 969 8.10 1.79 14.52
C GLY A 969 7.72 0.48 15.18
N HIS A 970 8.32 -0.62 14.71
CA HIS A 970 8.17 -1.94 15.32
C HIS A 970 9.15 -2.06 16.50
N GLU A 971 8.61 -2.08 17.72
CA GLU A 971 9.41 -2.07 18.96
C GLU A 971 10.48 -3.17 18.96
N GLY A 972 11.75 -2.78 19.11
CA GLY A 972 12.88 -3.71 19.14
C GLY A 972 13.34 -4.23 17.76
N HIS A 973 12.70 -3.79 16.67
CA HIS A 973 13.04 -4.20 15.30
C HIS A 973 13.36 -3.01 14.38
N THR A 974 12.47 -2.02 14.27
CA THR A 974 12.63 -0.84 13.41
C THR A 974 12.26 0.45 14.14
N GLU A 975 12.87 1.56 13.73
CA GLU A 975 12.45 2.90 14.15
C GLU A 975 11.40 3.46 13.18
N GLY A 976 10.35 4.09 13.71
CA GLY A 976 9.30 4.68 12.90
C GLY A 976 9.73 6.04 12.38
N TYR A 977 9.69 6.24 11.06
CA TYR A 977 9.98 7.53 10.42
C TYR A 977 9.39 7.61 9.03
N LEU A 978 9.24 8.84 8.52
CA LEU A 978 8.93 9.12 7.12
C LEU A 978 9.73 10.33 6.65
N LYS A 979 10.59 10.17 5.64
CA LYS A 979 11.39 11.27 5.10
C LYS A 979 10.48 12.36 4.51
N PRO A 980 10.71 13.66 4.77
CA PRO A 980 9.97 14.76 4.13
C PRO A 980 10.49 15.04 2.69
N ALA A 981 10.54 14.01 1.85
CA ALA A 981 11.12 14.06 0.51
C ALA A 981 10.10 13.78 -0.60
N GLU A 982 10.14 14.51 -1.71
CA GLU A 982 9.26 14.27 -2.87
C GLU A 982 9.87 13.19 -3.78
N VAL A 983 9.25 12.00 -3.83
CA VAL A 983 9.78 10.83 -4.56
C VAL A 983 9.27 10.83 -5.99
N ALA A 984 10.08 11.34 -6.92
CA ALA A 984 9.71 11.43 -8.34
C ALA A 984 9.94 10.11 -9.10
N TYR A 985 10.91 9.31 -8.69
CA TYR A 985 11.21 8.02 -9.30
C TYR A 985 11.56 6.97 -8.24
N VAL A 986 11.08 5.74 -8.46
CA VAL A 986 11.36 4.57 -7.63
C VAL A 986 11.91 3.46 -8.53
N GLY A 987 13.21 3.24 -8.48
CA GLY A 987 13.85 2.06 -9.03
C GLY A 987 13.76 0.90 -8.04
N THR A 988 13.24 -0.23 -8.48
CA THR A 988 13.05 -1.47 -7.72
C THR A 988 14.33 -2.26 -7.50
N HIS A 989 15.43 -1.91 -8.16
CA HIS A 989 16.74 -2.47 -7.88
C HIS A 989 17.86 -1.53 -8.32
N ARG A 990 19.08 -1.86 -7.91
CA ARG A 990 20.31 -1.23 -8.37
C ARG A 990 21.28 -2.26 -8.92
N HIS A 991 22.15 -1.84 -9.84
CA HIS A 991 23.23 -2.69 -10.33
C HIS A 991 24.41 -2.66 -9.39
N SER A 992 25.04 -3.83 -9.19
CA SER A 992 26.33 -3.95 -8.53
C SER A 992 27.38 -4.41 -9.53
N MET A 993 28.39 -3.57 -9.78
CA MET A 993 29.52 -3.95 -10.63
C MET A 993 30.41 -5.01 -9.98
N ILE A 994 30.48 -5.00 -8.64
CA ILE A 994 31.33 -5.92 -7.87
C ILE A 994 30.75 -7.33 -7.89
N LYS A 995 29.43 -7.45 -7.67
CA LYS A 995 28.75 -8.75 -7.76
C LYS A 995 28.43 -9.14 -9.19
N ASN A 996 28.54 -8.18 -10.13
CA ASN A 996 28.09 -8.28 -11.51
C ASN A 996 26.66 -8.84 -11.59
N ALA A 997 25.77 -8.24 -10.80
CA ALA A 997 24.40 -8.70 -10.60
C ALA A 997 23.48 -7.53 -10.23
N ASP A 998 22.18 -7.75 -10.38
CA ASP A 998 21.17 -6.88 -9.80
C ASP A 998 21.13 -7.11 -8.29
N LEU A 999 20.77 -6.07 -7.56
CA LEU A 999 20.44 -6.13 -6.15
C LEU A 999 18.92 -5.93 -6.02
N PRO A 1000 18.11 -7.01 -6.09
CA PRO A 1000 16.66 -6.90 -6.15
C PRO A 1000 16.10 -6.21 -4.92
N TYR A 1001 15.14 -5.31 -5.09
CA TYR A 1001 14.51 -4.55 -4.00
C TYR A 1001 15.49 -3.78 -3.10
N GLU A 1002 16.71 -3.53 -3.58
CA GLU A 1002 17.56 -2.46 -3.06
C GLU A 1002 17.27 -1.19 -3.86
N TYR A 1003 16.33 -0.39 -3.35
CA TYR A 1003 15.76 0.73 -4.08
C TYR A 1003 16.79 1.76 -4.54
N ALA A 1004 16.48 2.44 -5.64
CA ALA A 1004 17.18 3.61 -6.14
C ALA A 1004 16.17 4.74 -6.44
N TYR A 1005 16.25 5.87 -5.73
CA TYR A 1005 15.28 6.95 -5.79
C TYR A 1005 15.85 8.22 -6.41
N MET A 1006 15.06 8.88 -7.24
CA MET A 1006 15.29 10.30 -7.56
C MET A 1006 14.26 11.15 -6.83
N PHE A 1007 14.74 12.22 -6.19
CA PHE A 1007 13.89 13.13 -5.44
C PHE A 1007 13.73 14.45 -6.19
N CYS A 1008 12.52 15.01 -6.17
CA CYS A 1008 12.26 16.33 -6.71
C CYS A 1008 12.51 17.42 -5.66
N ILE A 1009 13.28 18.44 -6.03
CA ILE A 1009 13.52 19.64 -5.22
C ILE A 1009 12.98 20.84 -5.98
N GLY A 1010 11.95 21.48 -5.43
CA GLY A 1010 11.36 22.71 -5.98
C GLY A 1010 11.93 23.95 -5.31
N LEU A 1011 12.37 24.93 -6.12
CA LEU A 1011 12.87 26.23 -5.68
C LEU A 1011 12.00 27.36 -6.26
N ASP A 1012 11.55 28.29 -5.42
CA ASP A 1012 10.83 29.50 -5.86
C ASP A 1012 11.84 30.55 -6.36
N ILE A 1013 11.90 30.77 -7.68
CA ILE A 1013 12.89 31.66 -8.31
C ILE A 1013 12.26 32.99 -8.74
N PRO A 1014 13.03 34.10 -8.77
CA PRO A 1014 12.53 35.36 -9.31
C PRO A 1014 12.29 35.26 -10.83
N GLU A 1015 11.29 35.99 -11.32
CA GLU A 1015 11.02 36.05 -12.76
C GLU A 1015 12.25 36.55 -13.54
N GLY A 1016 12.61 35.83 -14.60
CA GLY A 1016 13.79 36.15 -15.41
C GLY A 1016 15.12 35.72 -14.80
N ALA A 1017 15.11 34.83 -13.80
CA ALA A 1017 16.33 34.22 -13.25
C ALA A 1017 17.23 33.65 -14.36
N GLY A 1018 18.52 34.00 -14.33
CA GLY A 1018 19.44 33.70 -15.42
C GLY A 1018 20.44 32.58 -15.15
N THR A 1019 20.80 32.35 -13.88
CA THR A 1019 21.88 31.43 -13.50
C THR A 1019 21.53 30.60 -12.27
N LEU A 1020 21.91 29.32 -12.30
CA LEU A 1020 21.90 28.40 -11.17
C LEU A 1020 23.33 27.97 -10.88
N VAL A 1021 23.77 28.11 -9.63
CA VAL A 1021 25.01 27.51 -9.13
C VAL A 1021 24.65 26.30 -8.29
N LEU A 1022 25.12 25.13 -8.71
CA LEU A 1022 24.93 23.88 -8.00
C LEU A 1022 25.75 23.87 -6.69
N PRO A 1023 25.40 22.99 -5.73
CA PRO A 1023 26.16 22.86 -4.49
C PRO A 1023 27.65 22.53 -4.71
N ASP A 1024 28.50 22.94 -3.77
CA ASP A 1024 29.90 22.49 -3.69
C ASP A 1024 29.97 21.19 -2.88
N ASN A 1025 29.34 20.13 -3.42
CA ASN A 1025 29.28 18.84 -2.74
C ASN A 1025 29.19 17.67 -3.73
N PRO A 1026 30.28 16.91 -3.95
CA PRO A 1026 30.30 15.81 -4.89
C PRO A 1026 29.47 14.59 -4.43
N GLN A 1027 28.89 14.61 -3.22
CA GLN A 1027 27.93 13.58 -2.81
C GLN A 1027 26.52 13.84 -3.36
N VAL A 1028 26.24 15.06 -3.83
CA VAL A 1028 24.97 15.43 -4.45
C VAL A 1028 25.09 15.27 -5.96
N VAL A 1029 24.19 14.48 -6.56
CA VAL A 1029 24.08 14.32 -8.01
C VAL A 1029 22.75 14.88 -8.48
N VAL A 1030 22.81 15.74 -9.49
CA VAL A 1030 21.63 16.26 -10.21
C VAL A 1030 21.47 15.50 -11.51
N PHE A 1031 20.30 14.90 -11.73
CA PHE A 1031 19.97 14.11 -12.92
C PHE A 1031 19.35 14.96 -14.02
N ALA A 1032 18.42 15.84 -13.63
CA ALA A 1032 17.71 16.73 -14.53
C ALA A 1032 17.24 17.97 -13.76
N ALA A 1033 16.94 19.05 -14.49
CA ALA A 1033 16.30 20.21 -13.93
C ALA A 1033 15.39 20.86 -14.98
N SER A 1034 14.30 21.47 -14.55
CA SER A 1034 13.34 22.15 -15.42
C SER A 1034 12.90 23.46 -14.77
N VAL A 1035 12.90 24.55 -15.54
CA VAL A 1035 12.27 25.80 -15.12
C VAL A 1035 10.79 25.76 -15.50
N ALA A 1036 9.92 26.30 -14.65
CA ALA A 1036 8.49 26.24 -14.87
C ALA A 1036 7.77 27.54 -14.51
N SER A 1037 6.71 27.83 -15.25
CA SER A 1037 5.68 28.81 -14.89
C SER A 1037 4.56 28.05 -14.18
N ASP A 1038 4.76 27.80 -12.89
CA ASP A 1038 3.95 26.89 -12.11
C ASP A 1038 3.15 27.65 -11.06
N SER A 1039 1.87 27.84 -11.35
CA SER A 1039 0.90 28.38 -10.39
C SER A 1039 0.07 27.27 -9.72
N ASN A 1040 0.07 26.06 -10.29
CA ASN A 1040 -0.75 24.94 -9.84
C ASN A 1040 -0.17 24.29 -8.57
N ASN A 1041 1.15 24.19 -8.46
CA ASN A 1041 1.82 23.56 -7.31
C ASN A 1041 2.14 24.55 -6.17
N LEU A 1042 1.39 25.66 -6.07
CA LEU A 1042 1.48 26.62 -4.96
C LEU A 1042 0.53 26.28 -3.80
N ALA A 1043 -0.35 25.27 -3.97
CA ALA A 1043 -1.20 24.77 -2.91
C ALA A 1043 -0.36 24.03 -1.85
N VAL A 1044 -0.66 24.30 -0.58
CA VAL A 1044 -0.02 23.63 0.57
C VAL A 1044 -1.10 22.94 1.40
N PRO A 1045 -0.95 21.66 1.73
CA PRO A 1045 -1.85 20.99 2.66
C PRO A 1045 -1.93 21.74 3.98
N ALA A 1046 -3.16 22.02 4.41
CA ALA A 1046 -3.45 22.67 5.68
C ALA A 1046 -3.92 21.68 6.75
N CYS A 1047 -4.00 20.39 6.42
CA CYS A 1047 -4.32 19.30 7.33
C CYS A 1047 -3.35 18.13 7.11
N ASP A 1048 -3.31 17.17 8.05
CA ASP A 1048 -2.60 15.91 7.83
C ASP A 1048 -3.36 15.09 6.77
N LEU A 1049 -2.73 14.86 5.62
CA LEU A 1049 -3.30 14.06 4.53
C LEU A 1049 -3.02 12.56 4.70
N LEU A 1050 -1.94 12.21 5.40
CA LEU A 1050 -1.44 10.83 5.49
C LEU A 1050 -2.12 10.08 6.63
N GLY A 1051 -2.24 10.72 7.81
CA GLY A 1051 -2.90 10.14 8.97
C GLY A 1051 -2.19 8.91 9.55
N VAL A 1052 -0.85 8.89 9.49
CA VAL A 1052 0.00 7.75 9.91
C VAL A 1052 0.87 8.01 11.15
N CYS A 1053 0.91 9.26 11.65
CA CYS A 1053 1.64 9.65 12.88
C CYS A 1053 3.11 9.17 12.92
N LEU A 1054 3.85 9.33 11.83
CA LEU A 1054 5.28 9.03 11.77
C LEU A 1054 6.10 10.33 11.89
N PRO A 1055 7.18 10.35 12.69
CA PRO A 1055 8.05 11.51 12.78
C PRO A 1055 8.89 11.66 11.52
N GLU A 1056 9.31 12.89 11.23
CA GLU A 1056 10.43 13.12 10.30
C GLU A 1056 11.73 12.65 10.97
N PRO A 1057 12.62 11.95 10.25
CA PRO A 1057 13.90 11.55 10.79
C PRO A 1057 14.74 12.79 11.12
N GLU A 1058 15.52 12.74 12.21
CA GLU A 1058 16.51 13.78 12.48
C GLU A 1058 17.52 13.79 11.33
N ILE A 1059 17.57 14.89 10.58
CA ILE A 1059 18.66 15.14 9.64
C ILE A 1059 19.88 15.39 10.52
N GLY A 1060 20.74 14.38 10.65
CA GLY A 1060 22.01 14.53 11.37
C GLY A 1060 22.68 15.82 10.91
N GLU A 1061 23.15 16.65 11.86
CA GLU A 1061 23.80 17.94 11.57
C GLU A 1061 24.66 17.77 10.34
N ALA A 1062 24.47 18.66 9.35
CA ALA A 1062 25.28 18.69 8.15
C ALA A 1062 26.75 18.58 8.58
N ALA A 1063 27.30 17.37 8.49
CA ALA A 1063 28.72 17.16 8.50
C ALA A 1063 29.12 17.68 7.12
N GLY A 1064 29.14 19.01 6.99
CA GLY A 1064 29.56 19.71 5.79
C GLY A 1064 30.81 18.99 5.32
N ALA A 1065 30.80 18.60 4.03
CA ALA A 1065 31.77 17.71 3.40
C ALA A 1065 33.00 17.50 4.27
N ARG A 1066 33.10 16.36 4.96
CA ARG A 1066 34.16 16.08 5.94
C ARG A 1066 35.50 16.34 5.25
N LYS A 1067 36.11 17.45 5.60
CA LYS A 1067 37.34 17.89 4.95
C LYS A 1067 38.44 16.91 5.34
N ASN A 1068 38.99 16.16 4.39
CA ASN A 1068 40.15 15.32 4.65
C ASN A 1068 41.30 16.20 5.18
N LEU A 1069 41.60 16.10 6.47
CA LEU A 1069 42.66 16.86 7.13
C LEU A 1069 44.06 16.41 6.69
N LEU A 1070 44.17 15.23 6.06
CA LEU A 1070 45.40 14.70 5.47
C LEU A 1070 45.70 15.32 4.09
N SER A 1071 44.71 15.91 3.43
CA SER A 1071 44.87 16.43 2.06
C SER A 1071 46.02 17.46 1.98
N GLY A 1072 46.96 17.22 1.07
CA GLY A 1072 48.15 18.06 0.87
C GLY A 1072 49.21 17.98 1.99
N LYS A 1073 49.08 17.05 2.94
CA LYS A 1073 50.05 16.83 4.02
C LYS A 1073 51.15 15.84 3.61
N PRO A 1074 52.36 15.95 4.17
CA PRO A 1074 53.46 15.05 3.81
C PRO A 1074 53.33 13.67 4.50
N VAL A 1075 53.52 12.59 3.72
CA VAL A 1075 53.90 11.28 4.28
C VAL A 1075 55.32 11.39 4.84
N VAL A 1076 55.50 11.04 6.11
CA VAL A 1076 56.80 11.10 6.80
C VAL A 1076 57.40 9.72 7.07
N GLU A 1077 56.59 8.66 7.04
CA GLU A 1077 57.02 7.27 7.25
C GLU A 1077 56.03 6.32 6.58
N TYR A 1078 56.50 5.21 6.00
CA TYR A 1078 55.66 4.16 5.43
C TYR A 1078 56.44 2.84 5.30
N THR A 1079 55.74 1.70 5.31
CA THR A 1079 56.39 0.37 5.28
C THR A 1079 56.92 -0.06 3.91
N GLY A 1080 56.31 0.43 2.84
CA GLY A 1080 56.68 0.11 1.47
C GLY A 1080 55.69 0.67 0.45
N GLN A 1081 56.08 0.64 -0.82
CA GLN A 1081 55.19 0.90 -1.94
C GLN A 1081 55.62 0.07 -3.15
N VAL A 1082 54.70 -0.36 -4.00
CA VAL A 1082 55.02 -1.22 -5.15
C VAL A 1082 55.77 -0.45 -6.25
N ASN A 1083 55.31 0.74 -6.60
CA ASN A 1083 55.85 1.56 -7.68
C ASN A 1083 55.40 3.04 -7.54
N ASP A 1084 55.87 3.92 -8.43
CA ASP A 1084 55.53 5.36 -8.41
C ASP A 1084 54.05 5.66 -8.70
N SER A 1085 53.32 4.70 -9.29
CA SER A 1085 51.88 4.78 -9.55
C SER A 1085 51.03 4.25 -8.38
N GLU A 1086 51.65 3.70 -7.33
CA GLU A 1086 50.95 3.11 -6.16
C GLU A 1086 51.61 3.51 -4.83
N LYS A 1087 52.03 4.78 -4.73
CA LYS A 1087 52.77 5.34 -3.60
C LYS A 1087 51.86 5.72 -2.43
N ALA A 1088 52.45 5.90 -1.24
CA ALA A 1088 51.71 6.17 -0.01
C ALA A 1088 50.83 7.44 -0.05
N GLU A 1089 51.23 8.46 -0.82
CA GLU A 1089 50.45 9.70 -0.99
C GLU A 1089 49.10 9.48 -1.66
N TYR A 1090 48.97 8.42 -2.47
CA TYR A 1090 47.71 8.05 -3.15
C TYR A 1090 46.72 7.36 -2.23
N ALA A 1091 47.08 7.10 -0.97
CA ALA A 1091 46.08 6.68 0.00
C ALA A 1091 45.22 7.84 0.51
N TYR A 1092 45.47 9.11 0.19
CA TYR A 1092 44.71 10.23 0.79
C TYR A 1092 44.60 11.46 -0.12
N ASP A 1093 44.68 11.28 -1.43
CA ASP A 1093 44.66 12.36 -2.41
C ASP A 1093 43.24 12.73 -2.89
N GLY A 1094 42.21 11.97 -2.47
CA GLY A 1094 40.83 12.17 -2.88
C GLY A 1094 40.47 11.52 -4.22
N ASP A 1095 41.37 10.73 -4.83
CA ASP A 1095 41.14 10.04 -6.09
C ASP A 1095 41.16 8.51 -5.91
N VAL A 1096 39.96 7.91 -5.84
CA VAL A 1096 39.76 6.46 -5.71
C VAL A 1096 40.22 5.65 -6.94
N ALA A 1097 40.65 6.30 -8.03
CA ALA A 1097 41.31 5.63 -9.15
C ALA A 1097 42.81 5.36 -8.86
N THR A 1098 43.37 6.01 -7.84
CA THR A 1098 44.74 5.79 -7.37
C THR A 1098 44.73 5.04 -6.03
N LYS A 1099 45.84 4.39 -5.67
CA LYS A 1099 45.94 3.66 -4.40
C LYS A 1099 47.36 3.64 -3.86
N TRP A 1100 47.47 3.45 -2.55
CA TRP A 1100 48.70 2.92 -1.95
C TRP A 1100 48.69 1.40 -2.02
N CYS A 1101 49.78 0.80 -2.53
CA CYS A 1101 49.99 -0.65 -2.45
C CYS A 1101 51.34 -1.01 -1.84
N ASP A 1102 51.36 -1.94 -0.87
CA ASP A 1102 52.60 -2.47 -0.26
C ASP A 1102 52.60 -4.01 -0.21
N ILE A 1103 53.44 -4.62 -1.06
CA ILE A 1103 53.67 -6.09 -1.16
C ILE A 1103 54.88 -6.58 -0.36
N GLY A 1104 55.56 -5.72 0.40
CA GLY A 1104 56.77 -6.06 1.14
C GLY A 1104 56.56 -7.06 2.28
N GLY A 1105 57.65 -7.53 2.91
CA GLY A 1105 57.56 -8.50 4.01
C GLY A 1105 57.19 -7.93 5.39
N ALA A 1106 57.14 -6.60 5.55
CA ALA A 1106 56.90 -5.96 6.85
C ALA A 1106 55.48 -6.23 7.39
N LYS A 1107 55.35 -6.41 8.71
CA LYS A 1107 54.09 -6.53 9.47
C LYS A 1107 54.21 -5.77 10.80
N PRO A 1108 53.22 -4.92 11.20
CA PRO A 1108 52.05 -4.50 10.41
C PRO A 1108 52.46 -3.60 9.22
N LYS A 1109 51.55 -3.42 8.26
CA LYS A 1109 51.69 -2.44 7.17
C LYS A 1109 51.25 -1.07 7.67
N TYR A 1110 51.94 0.01 7.31
CA TYR A 1110 51.49 1.34 7.73
C TYR A 1110 51.97 2.49 6.85
N ILE A 1111 51.23 3.59 6.93
CA ILE A 1111 51.59 4.93 6.43
C ILE A 1111 51.44 5.94 7.57
N VAL A 1112 52.32 6.94 7.63
CA VAL A 1112 52.34 8.01 8.65
C VAL A 1112 52.33 9.37 7.97
N ILE A 1113 51.37 10.21 8.38
CA ILE A 1113 51.18 11.56 7.85
C ILE A 1113 51.39 12.59 8.97
N ASP A 1114 52.15 13.66 8.69
CA ASP A 1114 52.30 14.82 9.59
C ASP A 1114 51.25 15.89 9.24
N LEU A 1115 50.30 16.14 10.15
CA LEU A 1115 49.30 17.21 10.01
C LEU A 1115 49.92 18.61 10.08
N GLN A 1116 51.21 18.70 10.43
CA GLN A 1116 52.07 19.89 10.56
C GLN A 1116 51.77 20.76 11.79
N LYS A 1117 50.61 20.57 12.42
CA LYS A 1117 50.19 21.21 13.66
C LYS A 1117 49.26 20.27 14.43
N ASP A 1118 49.14 20.52 15.73
CA ASP A 1118 48.13 19.86 16.57
C ASP A 1118 46.74 20.16 16.00
N THR A 1119 46.04 19.08 15.68
CA THR A 1119 44.75 19.12 15.00
C THR A 1119 43.80 18.18 15.71
N GLU A 1120 42.58 18.65 15.97
CA GLU A 1120 41.52 17.81 16.53
C GLU A 1120 40.97 16.89 15.43
N ILE A 1121 40.88 15.61 15.74
CA ILE A 1121 40.35 14.54 14.89
C ILE A 1121 39.12 13.98 15.58
N LYS A 1122 37.99 13.99 14.86
CA LYS A 1122 36.69 13.51 15.33
C LYS A 1122 36.31 12.17 14.72
N GLY A 1123 36.87 11.85 13.55
CA GLY A 1123 36.67 10.56 12.90
C GLY A 1123 37.69 10.26 11.82
N TRP A 1124 37.53 9.11 11.19
CA TRP A 1124 38.39 8.62 10.13
C TRP A 1124 37.65 7.71 9.16
N TYR A 1125 38.17 7.67 7.94
CA TYR A 1125 37.63 6.91 6.82
C TYR A 1125 38.74 6.08 6.18
N VAL A 1126 38.45 4.86 5.74
CA VAL A 1126 39.34 4.04 4.90
C VAL A 1126 38.51 3.42 3.77
N MET A 1127 38.97 3.54 2.51
CA MET A 1127 38.47 2.80 1.36
C MET A 1127 39.52 1.78 0.91
N HIS A 1128 39.14 0.52 0.83
CA HIS A 1128 40.00 -0.60 0.47
C HIS A 1128 39.92 -0.90 -1.02
N ALA A 1129 40.90 -1.63 -1.57
CA ALA A 1129 40.93 -1.97 -3.00
C ALA A 1129 39.98 -3.11 -3.42
N GLY A 1130 38.81 -3.23 -2.80
CA GLY A 1130 37.88 -4.32 -3.08
C GLY A 1130 37.20 -4.26 -4.45
N PHE A 1131 37.29 -3.13 -5.17
CA PHE A 1131 36.89 -3.06 -6.60
C PHE A 1131 37.77 -3.91 -7.52
N GLU A 1132 39.03 -4.13 -7.14
CA GLU A 1132 39.92 -5.02 -7.88
C GLU A 1132 39.65 -6.49 -7.54
N ALA A 1133 39.46 -6.80 -6.26
CA ALA A 1133 39.02 -8.11 -5.77
C ALA A 1133 38.59 -7.99 -4.29
N LEU A 1134 37.50 -8.69 -3.90
CA LEU A 1134 37.04 -8.70 -2.50
C LEU A 1134 38.13 -9.13 -1.51
N ASP A 1135 39.06 -10.01 -1.93
CA ASP A 1135 40.19 -10.43 -1.11
C ASP A 1135 41.12 -9.28 -0.70
N TYR A 1136 41.07 -8.12 -1.37
CA TYR A 1136 41.95 -6.98 -1.13
C TYR A 1136 41.44 -6.03 -0.03
N ILE A 1137 40.33 -6.36 0.61
CA ILE A 1137 39.80 -5.62 1.75
C ILE A 1137 40.65 -5.94 2.99
N ALA A 1138 41.14 -4.92 3.70
CA ALA A 1138 41.89 -5.17 4.93
C ALA A 1138 40.95 -5.71 6.02
N GLU A 1139 41.32 -6.85 6.62
CA GLU A 1139 40.54 -7.54 7.65
C GLU A 1139 40.71 -6.89 9.03
N GLU A 1140 41.91 -6.39 9.35
CA GLU A 1140 42.21 -5.81 10.66
C GLU A 1140 43.18 -4.63 10.57
N TYR A 1141 42.79 -3.48 11.12
CA TYR A 1141 43.56 -2.25 11.07
C TYR A 1141 43.14 -1.23 12.13
N SER A 1142 44.03 -0.28 12.41
CA SER A 1142 43.83 0.73 13.46
C SER A 1142 44.23 2.13 13.02
N LEU A 1143 43.48 3.11 13.52
CA LEU A 1143 43.90 4.50 13.56
C LEU A 1143 44.77 4.71 14.79
N GLN A 1144 46.00 5.16 14.55
CA GLN A 1144 46.96 5.48 15.59
C GLN A 1144 47.39 6.93 15.51
N VAL A 1145 47.58 7.56 16.66
CA VAL A 1145 47.95 8.98 16.74
C VAL A 1145 49.07 9.22 17.74
N LYS A 1146 49.81 10.33 17.56
CA LYS A 1146 50.74 10.87 18.56
C LYS A 1146 50.89 12.41 18.46
N ALA A 1147 51.24 13.05 19.58
CA ALA A 1147 51.32 14.51 19.70
C ALA A 1147 52.65 15.09 19.18
N ASP A 1148 53.77 14.37 19.35
CA ASP A 1148 55.09 14.77 18.85
C ASP A 1148 55.88 13.58 18.30
N GLY A 1149 57.06 13.83 17.74
CA GLY A 1149 57.88 12.81 17.08
C GLY A 1149 58.37 11.70 18.02
N ASP A 1150 58.54 12.01 19.31
CA ASP A 1150 59.19 11.15 20.31
C ASP A 1150 58.18 10.37 21.19
N SER A 1151 56.89 10.72 21.11
CA SER A 1151 55.81 10.03 21.83
C SER A 1151 55.48 8.64 21.28
N GLU A 1152 55.00 7.75 22.15
CA GLU A 1152 54.49 6.44 21.76
C GLU A 1152 53.19 6.56 20.94
N TRP A 1153 53.02 5.64 19.98
CA TRP A 1153 51.79 5.54 19.19
C TRP A 1153 50.63 5.03 20.04
N LYS A 1154 49.52 5.76 20.05
CA LYS A 1154 48.28 5.34 20.70
C LYS A 1154 47.24 4.93 19.66
N SER A 1155 46.77 3.68 19.69
CA SER A 1155 45.57 3.28 18.95
C SER A 1155 44.36 3.96 19.57
N VAL A 1156 43.66 4.75 18.77
CA VAL A 1156 42.44 5.46 19.19
C VAL A 1156 41.19 4.76 18.69
N ASP A 1157 41.32 3.94 17.65
CA ASP A 1157 40.25 3.10 17.12
C ASP A 1157 40.83 1.90 16.38
N THR A 1158 40.10 0.78 16.36
CA THR A 1158 40.53 -0.47 15.69
C THR A 1158 39.33 -1.20 15.09
N VAL A 1159 39.52 -1.70 13.88
CA VAL A 1159 38.57 -2.48 13.11
C VAL A 1159 39.07 -3.92 13.06
N TYR A 1160 38.17 -4.86 13.33
CA TYR A 1160 38.41 -6.29 13.30
C TYR A 1160 37.41 -6.96 12.35
N GLU A 1161 37.80 -8.06 11.72
CA GLU A 1161 36.94 -8.89 10.86
C GLU A 1161 36.22 -8.09 9.78
N ASN A 1162 36.87 -7.03 9.27
CA ASN A 1162 36.26 -6.15 8.29
C ASN A 1162 36.10 -6.88 6.96
N THR A 1163 34.90 -6.86 6.40
CA THR A 1163 34.59 -7.34 5.05
C THR A 1163 34.01 -6.24 4.16
N GLU A 1164 33.91 -5.01 4.69
CA GLU A 1164 33.35 -3.85 4.01
C GLU A 1164 34.41 -3.13 3.19
N LEU A 1165 34.02 -2.60 2.02
CA LEU A 1165 34.89 -1.82 1.12
C LEU A 1165 35.36 -0.53 1.74
N GLU A 1166 34.54 0.05 2.60
CA GLU A 1166 34.86 1.26 3.32
C GLU A 1166 34.57 1.12 4.81
N THR A 1167 35.24 1.94 5.59
CA THR A 1167 34.94 2.09 7.00
C THR A 1167 35.00 3.54 7.35
N ASP A 1168 33.86 4.06 7.80
CA ASP A 1168 33.69 5.43 8.28
C ASP A 1168 33.36 5.38 9.77
N ARG A 1169 34.24 5.92 10.62
CA ARG A 1169 34.11 5.81 12.07
C ARG A 1169 34.26 7.16 12.75
N LEU A 1170 33.27 7.51 13.57
CA LEU A 1170 33.40 8.56 14.57
C LEU A 1170 34.13 8.01 15.79
N LEU A 1171 35.08 8.79 16.32
CA LEU A 1171 35.73 8.47 17.58
C LEU A 1171 34.75 8.75 18.73
N GLU A 1172 34.72 7.86 19.73
CA GLU A 1172 33.89 8.06 20.94
C GLU A 1172 34.13 9.43 21.59
N GLN A 1173 35.37 9.91 21.54
CA GLN A 1173 35.73 11.29 21.84
C GLN A 1173 36.77 11.83 20.86
N PRO A 1174 36.71 13.13 20.49
CA PRO A 1174 37.73 13.76 19.66
C PRO A 1174 39.12 13.63 20.27
N VAL A 1175 40.13 13.42 19.43
CA VAL A 1175 41.54 13.32 19.85
C VAL A 1175 42.36 14.42 19.17
N THR A 1176 43.23 15.10 19.91
CA THR A 1176 44.18 16.06 19.33
C THR A 1176 45.49 15.35 19.02
N ALA A 1177 45.97 15.46 17.79
CA ALA A 1177 47.22 14.86 17.37
C ALA A 1177 47.93 15.68 16.29
N ARG A 1178 49.24 15.45 16.15
CA ARG A 1178 50.03 15.98 15.02
C ARG A 1178 50.33 14.91 13.99
N TYR A 1179 50.61 13.69 14.42
CA TYR A 1179 50.90 12.58 13.52
C TYR A 1179 49.78 11.55 13.56
N VAL A 1180 49.42 11.06 12.39
CA VAL A 1180 48.40 10.03 12.19
C VAL A 1180 49.02 8.85 11.46
N ARG A 1181 48.72 7.64 11.90
CA ARG A 1181 49.15 6.39 11.30
C ARG A 1181 47.96 5.48 11.03
N LEU A 1182 47.80 5.07 9.77
CA LEU A 1182 46.96 3.92 9.41
C LEU A 1182 47.83 2.67 9.53
N SER A 1183 47.50 1.77 10.44
CA SER A 1183 48.26 0.54 10.68
C SER A 1183 47.40 -0.69 10.42
N LEU A 1184 47.68 -1.42 9.34
CA LEU A 1184 47.00 -2.65 8.95
C LEU A 1184 47.75 -3.87 9.52
N SER A 1185 47.16 -4.53 10.53
CA SER A 1185 47.69 -5.76 11.13
C SER A 1185 47.37 -6.99 10.28
N LYS A 1186 46.20 -7.00 9.64
CA LYS A 1186 45.81 -7.95 8.58
C LYS A 1186 45.37 -7.16 7.33
N PRO A 1187 46.26 -6.96 6.34
CA PRO A 1187 46.04 -6.01 5.26
C PRO A 1187 45.15 -6.52 4.11
N ASP A 1188 44.75 -7.79 4.11
CA ASP A 1188 43.89 -8.42 3.10
C ASP A 1188 43.05 -9.56 3.75
N GLN A 1189 42.03 -10.09 3.07
CA GLN A 1189 41.14 -11.17 3.58
C GLN A 1189 41.76 -12.58 3.47
N SER A 1190 42.93 -12.68 2.84
CA SER A 1190 43.60 -13.94 2.57
C SER A 1190 44.68 -14.22 3.62
N GLU A 1191 45.43 -15.32 3.48
CA GLU A 1191 46.68 -15.51 4.26
C GLU A 1191 47.83 -14.58 3.80
N GLY A 1192 47.51 -13.58 2.97
CA GLY A 1192 48.43 -12.64 2.36
C GLY A 1192 49.05 -11.62 3.31
N ASN A 1193 49.76 -10.67 2.72
CA ASN A 1193 50.36 -9.54 3.43
C ASN A 1193 50.47 -8.32 2.52
N VAL A 1194 49.42 -8.06 1.73
CA VAL A 1194 49.44 -6.97 0.75
C VAL A 1194 48.46 -5.89 1.17
N ALA A 1195 48.98 -4.70 1.50
CA ALA A 1195 48.13 -3.54 1.71
C ALA A 1195 47.68 -2.96 0.37
N ARG A 1196 46.39 -2.66 0.24
CA ARG A 1196 45.84 -1.86 -0.87
C ARG A 1196 44.75 -0.93 -0.35
N VAL A 1197 45.04 0.37 -0.34
CA VAL A 1197 44.15 1.40 0.19
C VAL A 1197 43.92 2.45 -0.88
N TYR A 1198 42.68 2.61 -1.32
CA TYR A 1198 42.25 3.67 -2.24
C TYR A 1198 42.19 5.02 -1.54
N GLU A 1199 41.68 5.08 -0.32
CA GLU A 1199 41.50 6.35 0.40
C GLU A 1199 41.62 6.15 1.91
N PHE A 1200 42.13 7.16 2.60
CA PHE A 1200 42.34 7.26 4.02
C PHE A 1200 42.16 8.72 4.39
N MET A 1201 41.17 9.00 5.23
CA MET A 1201 40.89 10.36 5.69
C MET A 1201 40.85 10.40 7.21
N VAL A 1202 41.18 11.57 7.76
CA VAL A 1202 40.76 11.97 9.10
C VAL A 1202 40.07 13.33 9.03
N TYR A 1203 39.07 13.57 9.88
CA TYR A 1203 38.26 14.79 9.89
C TYR A 1203 37.82 15.20 11.28
#